data_AF-A0A2G4FRZ5-F1
#
_entry.id   AF-A0A2G4FRZ5-F1
#
_cell.length_a   1.000
_cell.length_b   1.000
_cell.length_c   1.000
_cell.angle_alpha   90.00
_cell.angle_beta   90.00
_cell.angle_gamma   90.00
#
_symmetry.space_group_name_H-M   'P 1'
#
loop_
_entity.id
_entity.type
_entity.pdbx_description
1 polymer ?
#
loop_
_entity_poly.entity_id
_entity_poly.type
_entity_poly.pdbx_seq_one_letter_code
_entity_poly.pdbx_strand_id
1 'polypeptide(L)'
;MHIQKRLCYLKASRFKLDPGIIPMRTLSAILSVIFLCSNLLADTLTINTPLDYQIVQRTSKDKGKIVVAGKLETTKAEVGAIEARLIGKGIKGDWQKLLATPKGESFRGNLEAPTGAWYAVEVRALEQNLPFISASVAHVGVGEVFVIAGQSNSANHAEEKLSPKSDKVVAFDGKSWKGANDPQPGASGGGGSFIPPFADAIAEQFNVPVGIVATGVGASSIREWLPEKTTFPNPPTLLGNVTKLDSGEWESKGIIFQRLVSKLQPLGNQGFRAVLWHQGESDANQADPKRTLKGELYQKYLEQLIRDSRREVGWDFPWFVAQVSYHTPTDQGSEDIRNAQKALWNNTIALEGPDSDKLGSEYRDGNGKGVHFNGKGQREHAIRWVEKVAPWLEKQLATPPQPSTIGPAKGTLLIVGGGGKDPGIMKKFLELSGGDKAVIAIVPTALEGDNFDNDSRPAPALRKAGAAKVFVLHTRDKKVADSDEFAAALKQATGVWFDGGRQWRYADSYLNTKTQKALFDLLDRGGVIGGSSAGASIQSSYMVRGAREGNTIMMAPGYETGLGFLKDCAVDQHLIKRKREDDLIAVVQKHRHLLGIGIDEDTAVIIKGNNLEVMGSSKVAIYDPDRKPAEGEKFYFFLNAGEKFDLKTREKLP
;
A
#
# COMPACT_ATOMS: atom_id res chain seq x y z
N MET A 1 -33.75 -11.08 -41.66
CA MET A 1 -34.15 -9.65 -41.70
C MET A 1 -35.09 -9.42 -40.51
N HIS A 2 -34.65 -8.65 -39.51
CA HIS A 2 -35.42 -7.90 -38.47
C HIS A 2 -36.64 -8.57 -37.76
N ILE A 3 -36.91 -8.50 -36.44
CA ILE A 3 -36.62 -7.53 -35.36
C ILE A 3 -37.18 -8.11 -34.02
N GLN A 4 -36.48 -7.82 -32.91
CA GLN A 4 -36.89 -7.55 -31.51
C GLN A 4 -38.16 -8.11 -30.79
N LYS A 5 -37.93 -8.43 -29.49
CA LYS A 5 -38.66 -8.02 -28.26
C LYS A 5 -39.95 -8.76 -27.82
N ARG A 6 -39.91 -9.43 -26.64
CA ARG A 6 -40.49 -8.98 -25.34
C ARG A 6 -40.52 -10.11 -24.29
N LEU A 7 -40.08 -9.81 -23.07
CA LEU A 7 -40.43 -10.51 -21.83
C LEU A 7 -41.89 -10.22 -21.44
N CYS A 8 -42.60 -11.19 -20.83
CA CYS A 8 -43.48 -10.98 -19.66
C CYS A 8 -44.08 -12.31 -19.11
N TYR A 9 -43.90 -12.52 -17.81
CA TYR A 9 -44.83 -13.03 -16.78
C TYR A 9 -45.61 -14.37 -16.89
N LEU A 10 -45.23 -15.32 -16.01
CA LEU A 10 -46.04 -15.95 -14.93
C LEU A 10 -47.56 -16.17 -15.15
N LYS A 11 -48.02 -17.44 -15.21
CA LYS A 11 -48.74 -18.15 -14.12
C LYS A 11 -49.41 -19.46 -14.60
N ALA A 12 -49.16 -20.50 -13.80
CA ALA A 12 -50.09 -21.54 -13.33
C ALA A 12 -51.06 -22.22 -14.31
N SER A 13 -50.82 -23.52 -14.52
CA SER A 13 -51.91 -24.50 -14.58
C SER A 13 -51.43 -25.85 -14.04
N ARG A 14 -52.05 -26.26 -12.93
CA ARG A 14 -51.94 -27.58 -12.30
C ARG A 14 -52.52 -28.62 -13.25
N PHE A 15 -51.76 -29.68 -13.54
CA PHE A 15 -52.34 -30.97 -13.91
C PHE A 15 -51.96 -32.00 -12.84
N LYS A 16 -52.99 -32.44 -12.09
CA LYS A 16 -52.97 -33.68 -11.31
C LYS A 16 -53.15 -34.83 -12.30
N LEU A 17 -52.32 -35.86 -12.19
CA LEU A 17 -52.63 -37.19 -12.71
C LEU A 17 -52.37 -38.22 -11.60
N ASP A 18 -53.38 -39.08 -11.41
CA ASP A 18 -53.55 -40.10 -10.38
C ASP A 18 -52.53 -41.26 -10.47
N PRO A 19 -52.30 -42.01 -9.37
CA PRO A 19 -51.31 -43.08 -9.29
C PRO A 19 -51.91 -44.42 -9.71
N GLY A 20 -51.25 -45.12 -10.63
CA GLY A 20 -51.63 -46.47 -11.05
C GLY A 20 -50.52 -47.20 -11.81
N ILE A 21 -49.66 -47.88 -11.04
CA ILE A 21 -48.99 -49.19 -11.24
C ILE A 21 -48.61 -49.64 -12.69
N ILE A 22 -47.37 -50.15 -12.84
CA ILE A 22 -46.84 -51.24 -13.74
C ILE A 22 -45.55 -50.79 -14.49
N PRO A 23 -44.45 -51.58 -14.62
CA PRO A 23 -43.64 -52.29 -13.62
C PRO A 23 -42.10 -52.07 -13.78
N MET A 24 -41.34 -52.36 -12.72
CA MET A 24 -39.87 -52.43 -12.70
C MET A 24 -39.35 -53.52 -13.64
N ARG A 25 -38.83 -53.20 -14.84
CA ARG A 25 -37.86 -54.01 -15.62
C ARG A 25 -37.47 -53.37 -16.97
N THR A 26 -36.82 -52.21 -16.93
CA THR A 26 -35.97 -51.69 -18.04
C THR A 26 -35.13 -50.48 -17.57
N LEU A 27 -34.72 -50.44 -16.30
CA LEU A 27 -33.86 -49.37 -15.74
C LEU A 27 -32.38 -49.79 -15.63
N SER A 28 -31.92 -50.74 -16.46
CA SER A 28 -30.55 -51.28 -16.36
C SER A 28 -29.70 -51.14 -17.63
N ALA A 29 -30.19 -50.45 -18.67
CA ALA A 29 -29.48 -50.31 -19.95
C ALA A 29 -29.22 -48.86 -20.40
N ILE A 30 -29.68 -47.84 -19.66
CA ILE A 30 -29.45 -46.41 -19.97
C ILE A 30 -28.58 -45.71 -18.92
N LEU A 31 -28.35 -46.32 -17.74
CA LEU A 31 -27.40 -45.80 -16.74
C LEU A 31 -25.93 -46.22 -16.97
N SER A 32 -25.66 -47.18 -17.85
CA SER A 32 -24.32 -47.73 -18.07
C SER A 32 -23.51 -47.03 -19.17
N VAL A 33 -24.07 -46.01 -19.84
CA VAL A 33 -23.36 -45.18 -20.84
C VAL A 33 -23.15 -43.73 -20.36
N ILE A 34 -23.73 -43.35 -19.21
CA ILE A 34 -23.56 -42.00 -18.62
C ILE A 34 -22.55 -41.99 -17.45
N PHE A 35 -22.02 -43.15 -17.04
CA PHE A 35 -21.07 -43.27 -15.92
C PHE A 35 -19.68 -43.83 -16.32
N LEU A 36 -19.22 -43.51 -17.53
CA LEU A 36 -17.81 -43.69 -17.94
C LEU A 36 -17.27 -42.45 -18.69
N CYS A 37 -17.59 -41.27 -18.20
CA CYS A 37 -16.67 -40.13 -18.27
C CYS A 37 -16.06 -39.98 -16.87
N SER A 38 -15.20 -40.92 -16.50
CA SER A 38 -14.17 -40.62 -15.51
C SER A 38 -13.43 -39.39 -16.04
N ASN A 39 -13.62 -38.25 -15.39
CA ASN A 39 -12.74 -37.10 -15.57
C ASN A 39 -11.32 -37.59 -15.26
N LEU A 40 -10.58 -38.01 -16.28
CA LEU A 40 -9.12 -38.01 -16.20
C LEU A 40 -8.77 -36.55 -15.93
N LEU A 41 -8.37 -36.27 -14.69
CA LEU A 41 -7.79 -34.98 -14.34
C LEU A 41 -6.55 -34.82 -15.22
N ALA A 42 -6.67 -34.03 -16.29
CA ALA A 42 -5.52 -33.65 -17.09
C ALA A 42 -4.62 -32.74 -16.24
N ASP A 43 -3.31 -32.90 -16.35
CA ASP A 43 -2.37 -32.00 -15.69
C ASP A 43 -2.59 -30.58 -16.22
N THR A 44 -2.72 -29.59 -15.34
CA THR A 44 -2.84 -28.18 -15.71
C THR A 44 -1.81 -27.34 -14.96
N LEU A 45 -1.13 -26.46 -15.70
CA LEU A 45 -0.20 -25.48 -15.16
C LEU A 45 -0.73 -24.09 -15.48
N THR A 46 -1.18 -23.37 -14.45
CA THR A 46 -1.74 -22.03 -14.59
C THR A 46 -0.78 -21.01 -14.02
N ILE A 47 -0.47 -19.97 -14.81
CA ILE A 47 0.27 -18.80 -14.36
C ILE A 47 -0.75 -17.74 -13.93
N ASN A 48 -0.78 -17.40 -12.64
CA ASN A 48 -1.68 -16.39 -12.09
C ASN A 48 -1.09 -14.98 -12.18
N THR A 49 0.23 -14.86 -12.14
CA THR A 49 0.99 -13.63 -12.40
C THR A 49 2.35 -14.00 -12.97
N PRO A 50 2.89 -13.27 -13.96
CA PRO A 50 2.27 -12.12 -14.61
C PRO A 50 1.06 -12.51 -15.49
N LEU A 51 0.18 -11.55 -15.77
CA LEU A 51 -0.87 -11.65 -16.79
C LEU A 51 -0.31 -11.23 -18.16
N ASP A 52 -0.97 -11.63 -19.25
CA ASP A 52 -0.60 -11.14 -20.58
C ASP A 52 -0.83 -9.62 -20.68
N TYR A 53 0.10 -8.94 -21.34
CA TYR A 53 0.28 -7.49 -21.39
C TYR A 53 0.52 -6.80 -20.04
N GLN A 54 0.81 -7.54 -18.95
CA GLN A 54 1.10 -6.91 -17.68
C GLN A 54 2.41 -6.11 -17.75
N ILE A 55 2.33 -4.85 -17.31
CA ILE A 55 3.51 -4.03 -17.07
C ILE A 55 3.85 -4.09 -15.58
N VAL A 56 5.09 -4.43 -15.30
CA VAL A 56 5.68 -4.39 -13.96
C VAL A 56 6.45 -3.09 -13.80
N GLN A 57 6.20 -2.42 -12.68
CA GLN A 57 6.93 -1.23 -12.29
C GLN A 57 8.43 -1.52 -12.14
N ARG A 58 9.27 -0.79 -12.88
CA ARG A 58 10.72 -0.92 -12.80
C ARG A 58 11.26 -0.38 -11.48
N THR A 59 12.23 -1.09 -10.91
CA THR A 59 12.88 -0.76 -9.63
C THR A 59 14.08 0.16 -9.81
N SER A 60 14.63 0.24 -11.02
CA SER A 60 15.72 1.13 -11.40
C SER A 60 15.54 1.56 -12.86
N LYS A 61 16.46 2.37 -13.39
CA LYS A 61 16.44 2.82 -14.79
C LYS A 61 16.35 1.66 -15.79
N ASP A 62 17.14 0.61 -15.55
CA ASP A 62 17.44 -0.42 -16.54
C ASP A 62 16.78 -1.77 -16.26
N LYS A 63 16.19 -1.97 -15.07
CA LYS A 63 15.64 -3.27 -14.66
C LYS A 63 14.47 -3.19 -13.69
N GLY A 64 13.73 -4.30 -13.64
CA GLY A 64 12.64 -4.57 -12.70
C GLY A 64 12.53 -6.06 -12.36
N LYS A 65 11.60 -6.39 -11.46
CA LYS A 65 11.41 -7.76 -10.95
C LYS A 65 10.01 -8.26 -11.29
N ILE A 66 9.92 -9.24 -12.16
CA ILE A 66 8.66 -9.90 -12.51
C ILE A 66 8.37 -10.97 -11.47
N VAL A 67 7.27 -10.83 -10.74
CA VAL A 67 6.78 -11.90 -9.86
C VAL A 67 6.12 -12.96 -10.74
N VAL A 68 6.55 -14.20 -10.60
CA VAL A 68 5.95 -15.37 -11.26
C VAL A 68 5.28 -16.20 -10.19
N ALA A 69 3.97 -16.36 -10.25
CA ALA A 69 3.23 -17.23 -9.34
C ALA A 69 2.07 -17.91 -10.05
N GLY A 70 1.71 -19.09 -9.56
CA GLY A 70 0.68 -19.89 -10.19
C GLY A 70 0.32 -21.15 -9.43
N LYS A 71 -0.44 -22.02 -10.10
CA LYS A 71 -0.89 -23.31 -9.59
C LYS A 71 -0.57 -24.42 -10.56
N LEU A 72 -0.28 -25.58 -10.01
CA LEU A 72 -0.14 -26.84 -10.74
C LEU A 72 -1.17 -27.82 -10.19
N GLU A 73 -2.08 -28.28 -11.02
CA GLU A 73 -2.98 -29.39 -10.71
C GLU A 73 -2.49 -30.59 -11.51
N THR A 74 -2.08 -31.65 -10.82
CA THR A 74 -1.45 -32.79 -11.49
C THR A 74 -1.79 -34.12 -10.84
N THR A 75 -1.81 -35.17 -11.65
CA THR A 75 -1.96 -36.57 -11.22
C THR A 75 -0.61 -37.22 -10.90
N LYS A 76 0.51 -36.53 -11.15
CA LYS A 76 1.86 -37.02 -10.88
C LYS A 76 2.05 -37.27 -9.39
N ALA A 77 2.66 -38.42 -9.05
CA ALA A 77 2.95 -38.79 -7.68
C ALA A 77 4.02 -37.88 -7.05
N GLU A 78 4.95 -37.39 -7.87
CA GLU A 78 6.02 -36.48 -7.44
C GLU A 78 6.24 -35.36 -8.47
N VAL A 79 6.55 -34.16 -7.97
CA VAL A 79 6.96 -33.00 -8.76
C VAL A 79 8.36 -32.59 -8.31
N GLY A 80 9.35 -32.70 -9.19
CA GLY A 80 10.75 -32.46 -8.84
C GLY A 80 11.10 -30.97 -8.68
N ALA A 81 10.79 -30.16 -9.70
CA ALA A 81 10.97 -28.72 -9.66
C ALA A 81 9.95 -28.00 -10.55
N ILE A 82 9.60 -26.78 -10.17
CA ILE A 82 8.91 -25.82 -11.03
C ILE A 82 9.90 -24.70 -11.31
N GLU A 83 10.09 -24.39 -12.59
CA GLU A 83 11.09 -23.44 -13.04
C GLU A 83 10.45 -22.41 -13.96
N ALA A 84 11.01 -21.20 -13.97
CA ALA A 84 10.63 -20.18 -14.94
C ALA A 84 11.84 -19.57 -15.63
N ARG A 85 11.62 -19.02 -16.82
CA ARG A 85 12.62 -18.22 -17.53
C ARG A 85 11.98 -17.07 -18.29
N LEU A 86 12.82 -16.10 -18.62
CA LEU A 86 12.48 -14.94 -19.43
C LEU A 86 13.02 -15.11 -20.85
N ILE A 87 12.20 -14.79 -21.87
CA ILE A 87 12.60 -14.80 -23.28
C ILE A 87 12.19 -13.49 -23.94
N GLY A 88 13.08 -12.85 -24.69
CA GLY A 88 12.75 -11.65 -25.47
C GLY A 88 13.97 -10.76 -25.72
N LYS A 89 13.94 -9.96 -26.79
CA LYS A 89 15.06 -9.08 -27.20
C LYS A 89 16.44 -9.77 -27.26
N GLY A 90 16.49 -10.97 -27.83
CA GLY A 90 17.73 -11.74 -27.92
C GLY A 90 18.21 -12.36 -26.60
N ILE A 91 17.48 -12.14 -25.50
CA ILE A 91 17.67 -12.83 -24.22
C ILE A 91 16.90 -14.14 -24.28
N LYS A 92 17.59 -15.23 -24.01
CA LYS A 92 17.01 -16.53 -23.65
C LYS A 92 17.57 -16.88 -22.28
N GLY A 93 16.86 -16.44 -21.23
CA GLY A 93 17.31 -16.64 -19.86
C GLY A 93 17.40 -18.12 -19.49
N ASP A 94 18.27 -18.41 -18.55
CA ASP A 94 18.36 -19.74 -17.93
C ASP A 94 17.09 -20.04 -17.12
N TRP A 95 16.80 -21.33 -16.95
CA TRP A 95 15.73 -21.78 -16.07
C TRP A 95 16.08 -21.52 -14.61
N GLN A 96 15.19 -20.82 -13.91
CA GLN A 96 15.32 -20.49 -12.50
C GLN A 96 14.28 -21.25 -11.70
N LYS A 97 14.72 -21.97 -10.66
CA LYS A 97 13.82 -22.71 -9.78
C LYS A 97 12.95 -21.75 -8.97
N LEU A 98 11.64 -21.99 -8.97
CA LEU A 98 10.66 -21.28 -8.16
C LEU A 98 10.48 -21.99 -6.81
N LEU A 99 10.06 -21.22 -5.80
CA LEU A 99 9.59 -21.80 -4.55
C LEU A 99 8.22 -22.43 -4.81
N ALA A 100 7.99 -23.65 -4.33
CA ALA A 100 6.73 -24.35 -4.49
C ALA A 100 6.35 -25.07 -3.18
N THR A 101 5.05 -25.34 -2.99
CA THR A 101 4.59 -26.20 -1.89
C THR A 101 5.15 -27.63 -2.04
N PRO A 102 5.18 -28.46 -0.98
CA PRO A 102 5.77 -29.80 -1.03
C PRO A 102 5.23 -30.74 -2.13
N LYS A 103 4.07 -30.43 -2.70
CA LYS A 103 3.46 -31.15 -3.85
C LYS A 103 3.36 -30.32 -5.13
N GLY A 104 3.97 -29.13 -5.17
CA GLY A 104 3.95 -28.25 -6.34
C GLY A 104 2.63 -27.50 -6.58
N GLU A 105 1.59 -27.74 -5.78
CA GLU A 105 0.22 -27.21 -5.96
C GLU A 105 0.16 -25.68 -6.16
N SER A 106 1.08 -24.95 -5.51
CA SER A 106 1.30 -23.55 -5.79
C SER A 106 2.79 -23.25 -5.86
N PHE A 107 3.15 -22.29 -6.69
CA PHE A 107 4.52 -21.83 -6.88
C PHE A 107 4.63 -20.32 -6.92
N ARG A 108 5.79 -19.81 -6.53
CA ARG A 108 6.14 -18.39 -6.57
C ARG A 108 7.65 -18.18 -6.68
N GLY A 109 8.05 -17.20 -7.48
CA GLY A 109 9.42 -16.69 -7.51
C GLY A 109 9.49 -15.36 -8.25
N ASN A 110 10.71 -14.90 -8.52
CA ASN A 110 10.95 -13.65 -9.22
C ASN A 110 11.93 -13.87 -10.37
N LEU A 111 11.70 -13.22 -11.49
CA LEU A 111 12.65 -13.08 -12.59
C LEU A 111 13.10 -11.62 -12.67
N GLU A 112 14.40 -11.38 -12.75
CA GLU A 112 14.93 -10.05 -13.09
C GLU A 112 14.81 -9.85 -14.61
N ALA A 113 14.33 -8.69 -15.03
CA ALA A 113 14.09 -8.38 -16.44
C ALA A 113 14.54 -6.95 -16.78
N PRO A 114 15.21 -6.75 -17.92
CA PRO A 114 15.57 -5.40 -18.38
C PRO A 114 14.34 -4.60 -18.79
N THR A 115 14.42 -3.28 -18.73
CA THR A 115 13.34 -2.38 -19.14
C THR A 115 13.21 -2.27 -20.66
N GLY A 116 12.06 -1.78 -21.14
CA GLY A 116 11.95 -1.29 -22.53
C GLY A 116 11.50 -2.29 -23.59
N ALA A 117 11.07 -3.50 -23.20
CA ALA A 117 10.58 -4.51 -24.12
C ALA A 117 9.42 -5.34 -23.56
N TRP A 118 8.73 -6.04 -24.45
CA TRP A 118 7.86 -7.17 -24.13
C TRP A 118 8.69 -8.45 -24.07
N TYR A 119 8.50 -9.23 -23.01
CA TYR A 119 9.12 -10.53 -22.82
C TYR A 119 8.06 -11.60 -22.66
N ALA A 120 8.37 -12.81 -23.13
CA ALA A 120 7.65 -14.00 -22.74
C ALA A 120 8.20 -14.54 -21.41
N VAL A 121 7.30 -14.94 -20.52
CA VAL A 121 7.63 -15.69 -19.30
C VAL A 121 7.15 -17.12 -19.51
N GLU A 122 8.09 -18.07 -19.52
CA GLU A 122 7.78 -19.49 -19.59
C GLU A 122 7.92 -20.12 -18.22
N VAL A 123 7.03 -21.04 -17.89
CA VAL A 123 7.06 -21.86 -16.67
C VAL A 123 6.95 -23.32 -17.07
N ARG A 124 7.73 -24.18 -16.43
CA ARG A 124 7.65 -25.65 -16.62
C ARG A 124 7.68 -26.37 -15.28
N ALA A 125 7.02 -27.52 -15.22
CA ALA A 125 7.15 -28.46 -14.11
C ALA A 125 7.90 -29.71 -14.58
N LEU A 126 8.77 -30.22 -13.70
CA LEU A 126 9.65 -31.35 -13.97
C LEU A 126 9.27 -32.58 -13.13
N GLU A 127 9.39 -33.76 -13.73
CA GLU A 127 9.37 -35.06 -13.06
C GLU A 127 10.71 -35.74 -13.40
N GLN A 128 11.47 -36.15 -12.38
CA GLN A 128 12.81 -36.75 -12.57
C GLN A 128 13.73 -35.91 -13.50
N ASN A 129 13.68 -34.58 -13.36
CA ASN A 129 14.40 -33.57 -14.18
C ASN A 129 13.96 -33.46 -15.65
N LEU A 130 12.89 -34.14 -16.09
CA LEU A 130 12.32 -34.00 -17.42
C LEU A 130 11.03 -33.16 -17.37
N PRO A 131 10.84 -32.18 -18.26
CA PRO A 131 9.61 -31.38 -18.28
C PRO A 131 8.43 -32.22 -18.75
N PHE A 132 7.35 -32.23 -17.96
CA PHE A 132 6.10 -32.93 -18.33
C PHE A 132 4.96 -31.98 -18.67
N ILE A 133 5.02 -30.72 -18.21
CA ILE A 133 4.05 -29.67 -18.55
C ILE A 133 4.74 -28.30 -18.57
N SER A 134 4.25 -27.41 -19.45
CA SER A 134 4.72 -26.03 -19.53
C SER A 134 3.56 -25.08 -19.85
N ALA A 135 3.73 -23.82 -19.46
CA ALA A 135 2.83 -22.71 -19.74
C ALA A 135 3.66 -21.47 -20.05
N SER A 136 3.08 -20.50 -20.76
CA SER A 136 3.74 -19.23 -21.05
C SER A 136 2.78 -18.06 -21.05
N VAL A 137 3.33 -16.88 -20.76
CA VAL A 137 2.69 -15.57 -20.91
C VAL A 137 3.51 -14.80 -21.93
N ALA A 138 2.90 -14.35 -23.03
CA ALA A 138 3.63 -13.86 -24.19
C ALA A 138 4.16 -12.43 -24.03
N HIS A 139 3.40 -11.55 -23.37
CA HIS A 139 3.72 -10.14 -23.24
C HIS A 139 3.79 -9.73 -21.77
N VAL A 140 5.00 -9.60 -21.26
CA VAL A 140 5.27 -9.04 -19.93
C VAL A 140 6.27 -7.91 -20.09
N GLY A 141 5.86 -6.71 -19.69
CA GLY A 141 6.65 -5.49 -19.83
C GLY A 141 7.29 -5.11 -18.51
N VAL A 142 8.48 -4.51 -18.56
CA VAL A 142 9.08 -3.80 -17.43
C VAL A 142 9.23 -2.33 -17.77
N GLY A 143 8.53 -1.47 -17.03
CA GLY A 143 8.42 -0.05 -17.34
C GLY A 143 7.80 0.76 -16.21
N GLU A 144 6.93 1.70 -16.54
CA GLU A 144 6.27 2.56 -15.54
C GLU A 144 4.79 2.21 -15.42
N VAL A 145 4.26 2.23 -14.20
CA VAL A 145 2.83 2.06 -13.94
C VAL A 145 2.32 3.29 -13.20
N PHE A 146 1.25 3.91 -13.68
CA PHE A 146 0.62 5.07 -13.05
C PHE A 146 -0.84 4.78 -12.73
N VAL A 147 -1.30 5.32 -11.61
CA VAL A 147 -2.72 5.31 -11.24
C VAL A 147 -3.29 6.69 -11.53
N ILE A 148 -4.39 6.77 -12.27
CA ILE A 148 -5.02 8.06 -12.61
C ILE A 148 -6.37 8.15 -11.91
N ALA A 149 -6.51 9.14 -11.02
CA ALA A 149 -7.65 9.31 -10.14
C ALA A 149 -8.23 10.73 -10.23
N GLY A 150 -9.42 10.92 -9.67
CA GLY A 150 -10.15 12.19 -9.67
C GLY A 150 -11.44 12.13 -10.50
N GLN A 151 -11.86 13.27 -11.04
CA GLN A 151 -13.19 13.39 -11.67
C GLN A 151 -13.15 13.45 -13.20
N SER A 152 -14.21 13.99 -13.81
CA SER A 152 -14.61 13.92 -15.21
C SER A 152 -13.49 13.75 -16.25
N ASN A 153 -12.48 14.63 -16.30
CA ASN A 153 -11.40 14.54 -17.30
C ASN A 153 -10.45 13.33 -17.10
N SER A 154 -10.33 12.81 -15.87
CA SER A 154 -9.69 11.53 -15.52
C SER A 154 -10.67 10.34 -15.56
N ALA A 155 -11.95 10.59 -15.82
CA ALA A 155 -13.03 9.63 -15.69
C ALA A 155 -13.76 9.35 -17.01
N ASN A 156 -13.13 9.59 -18.18
CA ASN A 156 -13.71 9.41 -19.52
C ASN A 156 -14.87 10.37 -19.83
N HIS A 157 -14.74 11.66 -19.57
CA HIS A 157 -15.76 12.67 -19.95
C HIS A 157 -15.24 13.74 -20.92
N ALA A 158 -13.99 13.67 -21.36
CA ALA A 158 -13.49 14.56 -22.41
C ALA A 158 -14.16 14.23 -23.76
N GLU A 159 -14.10 15.19 -24.69
CA GLU A 159 -14.87 15.16 -25.93
C GLU A 159 -14.38 14.09 -26.93
N GLU A 160 -13.07 14.02 -27.18
CA GLU A 160 -12.47 13.17 -28.21
C GLU A 160 -11.97 11.85 -27.59
N LYS A 161 -12.41 10.70 -28.10
CA LYS A 161 -11.81 9.41 -27.70
C LYS A 161 -10.45 9.25 -28.36
N LEU A 162 -9.39 9.14 -27.55
CA LEU A 162 -8.03 8.96 -28.03
C LEU A 162 -7.58 7.50 -27.87
N SER A 163 -6.65 7.09 -28.72
CA SER A 163 -5.99 5.80 -28.68
C SER A 163 -4.48 6.00 -28.55
N PRO A 164 -3.76 5.12 -27.83
CA PRO A 164 -2.31 5.19 -27.80
C PRO A 164 -1.69 5.00 -29.18
N LYS A 165 -0.55 5.62 -29.42
CA LYS A 165 0.23 5.50 -30.66
C LYS A 165 1.02 4.20 -30.74
N SER A 166 1.28 3.55 -29.59
CA SER A 166 2.07 2.33 -29.48
C SER A 166 1.37 1.26 -28.64
N ASP A 167 1.63 0.00 -29.00
CA ASP A 167 1.31 -1.20 -28.22
C ASP A 167 1.98 -1.25 -26.84
N LYS A 168 2.99 -0.41 -26.58
CA LYS A 168 3.67 -0.25 -25.29
C LYS A 168 2.80 0.38 -24.20
N VAL A 169 1.63 0.92 -24.56
CA VAL A 169 0.75 1.62 -23.63
C VAL A 169 -0.51 0.80 -23.39
N VAL A 170 -0.65 0.30 -22.17
CA VAL A 170 -1.76 -0.58 -21.77
C VAL A 170 -2.42 -0.10 -20.49
N ALA A 171 -3.68 -0.45 -20.32
CA ALA A 171 -4.48 -0.17 -19.14
C ALA A 171 -4.97 -1.46 -18.49
N PHE A 172 -5.02 -1.45 -17.15
CA PHE A 172 -5.55 -2.54 -16.35
C PHE A 172 -6.99 -2.25 -15.93
N ASP A 173 -7.92 -3.14 -16.27
CA ASP A 173 -9.34 -2.98 -15.95
C ASP A 173 -9.76 -3.55 -14.59
N GLY A 174 -8.80 -4.07 -13.82
CA GLY A 174 -9.03 -4.81 -12.58
C GLY A 174 -8.98 -6.32 -12.76
N LYS A 175 -8.96 -6.82 -14.00
CA LYS A 175 -8.89 -8.26 -14.32
C LYS A 175 -7.87 -8.58 -15.41
N SER A 176 -7.74 -7.72 -16.41
CA SER A 176 -6.90 -7.94 -17.58
C SER A 176 -6.22 -6.65 -18.03
N TRP A 177 -5.05 -6.79 -18.67
CA TRP A 177 -4.35 -5.71 -19.35
C TRP A 177 -4.72 -5.70 -20.83
N LYS A 178 -4.92 -4.50 -21.38
CA LYS A 178 -5.25 -4.27 -22.80
C LYS A 178 -4.76 -2.90 -23.23
N GLY A 179 -4.71 -2.61 -24.52
CA GLY A 179 -4.33 -1.27 -25.01
C GLY A 179 -5.15 -0.16 -24.32
N ALA A 180 -4.49 0.90 -23.87
CA ALA A 180 -5.09 2.00 -23.10
C ALA A 180 -5.94 2.94 -23.97
N ASN A 181 -6.89 2.40 -24.72
CA ASN A 181 -7.80 3.15 -25.57
C ASN A 181 -8.91 3.82 -24.73
N ASP A 182 -9.33 5.01 -25.13
CA ASP A 182 -10.54 5.61 -24.58
C ASP A 182 -11.81 4.90 -25.09
N PRO A 183 -12.82 4.72 -24.23
CA PRO A 183 -12.84 5.07 -22.82
C PRO A 183 -11.89 4.18 -21.99
N GLN A 184 -11.09 4.82 -21.13
CA GLN A 184 -10.12 4.11 -20.30
C GLN A 184 -10.80 3.04 -19.45
N PRO A 185 -10.29 1.80 -19.49
CA PRO A 185 -10.83 0.73 -18.68
C PRO A 185 -10.76 1.08 -17.20
N GLY A 186 -11.91 0.97 -16.52
CA GLY A 186 -11.98 1.19 -15.08
C GLY A 186 -12.25 2.62 -14.61
N ALA A 187 -12.35 3.61 -15.51
CA ALA A 187 -12.97 4.91 -15.22
C ALA A 187 -14.51 4.80 -15.37
N SER A 188 -15.27 5.79 -14.87
CA SER A 188 -16.74 5.71 -14.80
C SER A 188 -17.50 6.12 -16.07
N GLY A 189 -16.92 7.00 -16.89
CA GLY A 189 -17.55 7.56 -18.09
C GLY A 189 -17.28 6.75 -19.36
N GLY A 190 -17.82 7.25 -20.48
CA GLY A 190 -17.75 6.60 -21.79
C GLY A 190 -17.14 7.44 -22.92
N GLY A 191 -16.62 8.63 -22.62
CA GLY A 191 -15.95 9.57 -23.53
C GLY A 191 -14.42 9.43 -23.52
N GLY A 192 -13.73 10.52 -23.81
CA GLY A 192 -12.27 10.62 -23.90
C GLY A 192 -11.56 10.98 -22.60
N SER A 193 -10.23 10.95 -22.63
CA SER A 193 -9.35 11.38 -21.55
C SER A 193 -8.01 11.92 -22.06
N PHE A 194 -7.22 12.54 -21.18
CA PHE A 194 -5.84 12.94 -21.49
C PHE A 194 -4.84 11.76 -21.35
N ILE A 195 -5.31 10.58 -20.94
CA ILE A 195 -4.47 9.47 -20.51
C ILE A 195 -3.66 8.86 -21.67
N PRO A 196 -4.23 8.58 -22.86
CA PRO A 196 -3.43 8.04 -23.97
C PRO A 196 -2.25 8.92 -24.36
N PRO A 197 -2.41 10.24 -24.66
CA PRO A 197 -1.27 11.08 -25.04
C PRO A 197 -0.26 11.28 -23.89
N PHE A 198 -0.69 11.26 -22.63
CA PHE A 198 0.23 11.31 -21.48
C PHE A 198 1.11 10.05 -21.43
N ALA A 199 0.47 8.88 -21.52
CA ALA A 199 1.17 7.61 -21.40
C ALA A 199 2.10 7.34 -22.60
N ASP A 200 1.69 7.74 -23.82
CA ASP A 200 2.56 7.71 -25.01
C ASP A 200 3.81 8.59 -24.80
N ALA A 201 3.65 9.81 -24.30
CA ALA A 201 4.77 10.73 -24.11
C ALA A 201 5.77 10.21 -23.06
N ILE A 202 5.29 9.62 -21.96
CA ILE A 202 6.18 8.95 -20.98
C ILE A 202 6.85 7.72 -21.61
N ALA A 203 6.11 6.91 -22.37
CA ALA A 203 6.66 5.73 -23.02
C ALA A 203 7.77 6.07 -24.02
N GLU A 204 7.57 7.15 -24.79
CA GLU A 204 8.53 7.69 -25.76
C GLU A 204 9.77 8.27 -25.06
N GLN A 205 9.58 9.19 -24.10
CA GLN A 205 10.68 9.86 -23.41
C GLN A 205 11.60 8.89 -22.67
N PHE A 206 11.03 7.88 -22.01
CA PHE A 206 11.80 6.94 -21.20
C PHE A 206 12.11 5.62 -21.93
N ASN A 207 11.61 5.45 -23.16
CA ASN A 207 11.71 4.24 -23.97
C ASN A 207 11.30 2.96 -23.20
N VAL A 208 10.18 3.02 -22.48
CA VAL A 208 9.64 1.91 -21.69
C VAL A 208 8.15 1.69 -21.93
N PRO A 209 7.62 0.47 -21.75
CA PRO A 209 6.18 0.27 -21.69
C PRO A 209 5.55 1.03 -20.52
N VAL A 210 4.35 1.56 -20.70
CA VAL A 210 3.60 2.32 -19.69
C VAL A 210 2.24 1.68 -19.41
N GLY A 211 2.02 1.34 -18.14
CA GLY A 211 0.79 0.77 -17.62
C GLY A 211 -0.07 1.82 -16.93
N ILE A 212 -1.37 1.84 -17.21
CA ILE A 212 -2.32 2.75 -16.58
C ILE A 212 -3.36 2.00 -15.78
N VAL A 213 -3.64 2.50 -14.57
CA VAL A 213 -4.76 2.06 -13.74
C VAL A 213 -5.69 3.24 -13.53
N ALA A 214 -6.74 3.36 -14.36
CA ALA A 214 -7.71 4.43 -14.24
C ALA A 214 -8.74 4.13 -13.15
N THR A 215 -8.96 5.08 -12.24
CA THR A 215 -9.90 4.96 -11.12
C THR A 215 -10.92 6.09 -11.07
N GLY A 216 -10.83 7.06 -11.99
CA GLY A 216 -11.65 8.27 -11.99
C GLY A 216 -13.15 8.03 -11.96
N VAL A 217 -13.86 8.90 -11.24
CA VAL A 217 -15.32 8.89 -11.09
C VAL A 217 -15.87 10.28 -11.42
N GLY A 218 -16.65 10.37 -12.50
CA GLY A 218 -17.23 11.62 -12.98
C GLY A 218 -18.20 12.24 -11.98
N ALA A 219 -18.27 13.58 -11.99
CA ALA A 219 -19.13 14.39 -11.12
C ALA A 219 -18.97 14.14 -9.60
N SER A 220 -17.85 13.53 -9.18
CA SER A 220 -17.58 13.25 -7.78
C SER A 220 -16.90 14.43 -7.08
N SER A 221 -17.38 14.76 -5.88
CA SER A 221 -16.69 15.66 -4.94
C SER A 221 -15.66 14.89 -4.11
N ILE A 222 -14.61 15.55 -3.60
CA ILE A 222 -13.64 14.96 -2.65
C ILE A 222 -14.33 14.26 -1.45
N ARG A 223 -15.50 14.76 -1.03
CA ARG A 223 -16.30 14.18 0.06
C ARG A 223 -16.75 12.74 -0.21
N GLU A 224 -16.99 12.39 -1.47
CA GLU A 224 -17.42 11.04 -1.87
C GLU A 224 -16.24 10.06 -1.95
N TRP A 225 -14.99 10.57 -2.01
CA TRP A 225 -13.77 9.76 -2.02
C TRP A 225 -13.31 9.35 -0.62
N LEU A 226 -13.91 9.90 0.44
CA LEU A 226 -13.52 9.61 1.82
C LEU A 226 -13.91 8.18 2.23
N PRO A 227 -13.20 7.56 3.20
CA PRO A 227 -13.60 6.28 3.76
C PRO A 227 -15.03 6.29 4.30
N GLU A 228 -15.63 5.11 4.39
CA GLU A 228 -16.96 4.91 4.97
C GLU A 228 -17.02 5.55 6.36
N LYS A 229 -18.16 6.17 6.69
CA LYS A 229 -18.42 6.85 7.97
C LYS A 229 -17.67 8.15 8.21
N THR A 230 -16.92 8.65 7.23
CA THR A 230 -16.33 9.99 7.34
C THR A 230 -17.43 11.04 7.17
N THR A 231 -17.61 11.90 8.18
CA THR A 231 -18.66 12.93 8.18
C THR A 231 -18.16 14.29 7.68
N PHE A 232 -19.07 15.07 7.09
CA PHE A 232 -18.82 16.42 6.58
C PHE A 232 -20.11 17.27 6.59
N PRO A 233 -19.97 18.60 6.70
CA PRO A 233 -21.12 19.49 6.95
C PRO A 233 -21.99 19.77 5.71
N ASN A 234 -21.40 19.73 4.50
CA ASN A 234 -22.04 20.18 3.26
C ASN A 234 -22.27 19.02 2.28
N PRO A 235 -23.42 18.94 1.58
CA PRO A 235 -23.66 17.91 0.57
C PRO A 235 -22.74 18.06 -0.65
N PRO A 236 -22.23 16.97 -1.23
CA PRO A 236 -21.52 16.97 -2.52
C PRO A 236 -22.46 17.31 -3.70
N THR A 237 -21.93 17.41 -4.91
CA THR A 237 -22.72 17.61 -6.15
C THR A 237 -23.71 16.46 -6.38
N LEU A 238 -23.27 15.21 -6.19
CA LEU A 238 -24.11 14.02 -6.32
C LEU A 238 -24.31 13.33 -4.97
N LEU A 239 -25.56 12.95 -4.68
CA LEU A 239 -25.91 12.34 -3.39
C LEU A 239 -25.80 10.80 -3.38
N GLY A 240 -25.42 10.18 -4.51
CA GLY A 240 -25.44 8.73 -4.67
C GLY A 240 -24.49 8.00 -3.71
N ASN A 241 -23.33 8.58 -3.44
CA ASN A 241 -22.27 7.97 -2.62
C ASN A 241 -22.23 8.49 -1.18
N VAL A 242 -23.26 9.21 -0.75
CA VAL A 242 -23.34 9.79 0.60
C VAL A 242 -24.69 9.51 1.24
N THR A 243 -24.75 9.59 2.55
CA THR A 243 -25.96 9.47 3.35
C THR A 243 -26.11 10.73 4.19
N LYS A 244 -27.34 11.26 4.29
CA LYS A 244 -27.64 12.35 5.22
C LYS A 244 -27.96 11.76 6.58
N LEU A 245 -27.33 12.27 7.64
CA LEU A 245 -27.54 11.85 9.01
C LEU A 245 -28.65 12.68 9.67
N ASP A 246 -29.24 12.14 10.75
CA ASP A 246 -30.26 12.83 11.56
C ASP A 246 -29.72 14.12 12.21
N SER A 247 -28.40 14.19 12.45
CA SER A 247 -27.71 15.39 12.91
C SER A 247 -27.74 16.55 11.90
N GLY A 248 -28.10 16.27 10.65
CA GLY A 248 -28.04 17.21 9.53
C GLY A 248 -26.71 17.17 8.77
N GLU A 249 -25.68 16.51 9.31
CA GLU A 249 -24.42 16.24 8.61
C GLU A 249 -24.60 15.19 7.49
N TRP A 250 -23.56 15.06 6.68
CA TRP A 250 -23.46 14.06 5.63
C TRP A 250 -22.32 13.11 5.92
N GLU A 251 -22.43 11.90 5.39
CA GLU A 251 -21.47 10.83 5.61
C GLU A 251 -21.13 10.15 4.28
N SER A 252 -19.84 9.84 4.06
CA SER A 252 -19.41 9.02 2.92
C SER A 252 -19.81 7.56 3.10
N LYS A 253 -20.34 6.96 2.02
CA LYS A 253 -20.57 5.50 1.95
C LYS A 253 -19.28 4.69 1.70
N GLY A 254 -18.13 5.34 1.51
CA GLY A 254 -16.84 4.68 1.27
C GLY A 254 -16.69 3.97 -0.08
N ILE A 255 -17.70 4.04 -0.95
CA ILE A 255 -17.75 3.27 -2.22
C ILE A 255 -16.59 3.64 -3.15
N ILE A 256 -16.35 4.95 -3.35
CA ILE A 256 -15.29 5.41 -4.24
C ILE A 256 -13.90 5.18 -3.62
N PHE A 257 -13.77 5.35 -2.29
CA PHE A 257 -12.56 5.00 -1.56
C PHE A 257 -12.18 3.52 -1.77
N GLN A 258 -13.13 2.61 -1.57
CA GLN A 258 -12.90 1.17 -1.75
C GLN A 258 -12.63 0.80 -3.22
N ARG A 259 -13.25 1.50 -4.17
CA ARG A 259 -12.92 1.37 -5.60
C ARG A 259 -11.46 1.76 -5.89
N LEU A 260 -10.94 2.82 -5.26
CA LEU A 260 -9.53 3.20 -5.39
C LEU A 260 -8.63 2.13 -4.78
N VAL A 261 -8.84 1.80 -3.51
CA VAL A 261 -8.01 0.86 -2.74
C VAL A 261 -7.96 -0.52 -3.37
N SER A 262 -9.10 -1.07 -3.79
CA SER A 262 -9.17 -2.41 -4.42
C SER A 262 -8.39 -2.51 -5.74
N LYS A 263 -8.08 -1.38 -6.38
CA LYS A 263 -7.22 -1.31 -7.55
C LYS A 263 -5.74 -1.09 -7.21
N LEU A 264 -5.46 -0.44 -6.09
CA LEU A 264 -4.09 -0.23 -5.61
C LEU A 264 -3.50 -1.49 -4.98
N GLN A 265 -4.29 -2.21 -4.17
CA GLN A 265 -3.82 -3.38 -3.41
C GLN A 265 -3.18 -4.48 -4.30
N PRO A 266 -3.77 -4.89 -5.43
CA PRO A 266 -3.20 -5.96 -6.27
C PRO A 266 -1.88 -5.56 -6.96
N LEU A 267 -1.59 -4.25 -7.08
CA LEU A 267 -0.33 -3.78 -7.65
C LEU A 267 0.85 -4.07 -6.70
N GLY A 268 0.59 -4.09 -5.39
CA GLY A 268 1.59 -4.35 -4.36
C GLY A 268 2.52 -3.17 -4.08
N ASN A 269 3.35 -3.33 -3.05
CA ASN A 269 4.34 -2.33 -2.67
C ASN A 269 5.31 -2.05 -3.82
N GLN A 270 5.52 -0.78 -4.16
CA GLN A 270 6.28 -0.33 -5.33
C GLN A 270 5.76 -0.86 -6.67
N GLY A 271 4.51 -1.32 -6.74
CA GLY A 271 3.86 -1.83 -7.96
C GLY A 271 3.42 -0.76 -8.95
N PHE A 272 3.50 0.51 -8.55
CA PHE A 272 3.24 1.67 -9.40
C PHE A 272 4.05 2.87 -8.90
N ARG A 273 4.26 3.84 -9.78
CA ARG A 273 5.12 5.00 -9.56
C ARG A 273 4.45 6.10 -8.76
N ALA A 274 3.22 6.47 -9.12
CA ALA A 274 2.46 7.52 -8.46
C ALA A 274 0.96 7.45 -8.78
N VAL A 275 0.16 8.07 -7.92
CA VAL A 275 -1.22 8.49 -8.24
C VAL A 275 -1.19 9.89 -8.83
N LEU A 276 -1.84 10.11 -9.98
CA LEU A 276 -2.07 11.42 -10.57
C LEU A 276 -3.53 11.84 -10.29
N TRP A 277 -3.70 12.87 -9.46
CA TRP A 277 -5.00 13.35 -9.00
C TRP A 277 -5.43 14.59 -9.77
N HIS A 278 -6.58 14.51 -10.44
CA HIS A 278 -7.21 15.61 -11.17
C HIS A 278 -8.67 15.77 -10.72
N GLN A 279 -8.91 16.63 -9.72
CA GLN A 279 -10.24 16.87 -9.18
C GLN A 279 -10.30 18.22 -8.47
N GLY A 280 -11.44 18.89 -8.60
CA GLY A 280 -11.80 20.04 -7.75
C GLY A 280 -12.95 20.88 -8.32
N GLU A 281 -13.33 20.71 -9.60
CA GLU A 281 -14.45 21.47 -10.18
C GLU A 281 -15.77 21.15 -9.45
N SER A 282 -16.04 19.89 -9.05
CA SER A 282 -17.26 19.55 -8.29
C SER A 282 -17.29 20.09 -6.84
N ASP A 283 -16.20 20.70 -6.37
CA ASP A 283 -16.11 21.31 -5.04
C ASP A 283 -16.02 22.84 -5.11
N ALA A 284 -15.65 23.40 -6.25
CA ALA A 284 -15.58 24.83 -6.49
C ALA A 284 -16.93 25.37 -6.99
N ASN A 285 -17.24 26.65 -6.68
CA ASN A 285 -18.20 27.52 -7.38
C ASN A 285 -19.50 26.87 -7.91
N GLN A 286 -20.09 25.94 -7.15
CA GLN A 286 -21.30 25.24 -7.57
C GLN A 286 -22.49 26.21 -7.59
N ALA A 287 -23.38 26.03 -8.56
CA ALA A 287 -24.59 26.86 -8.71
C ALA A 287 -25.47 26.87 -7.45
N ASP A 288 -25.50 25.77 -6.70
CA ASP A 288 -25.99 25.73 -5.32
C ASP A 288 -24.81 26.00 -4.36
N PRO A 289 -24.73 27.17 -3.71
CA PRO A 289 -23.61 27.52 -2.84
C PRO A 289 -23.43 26.54 -1.66
N LYS A 290 -24.48 25.81 -1.26
CA LYS A 290 -24.38 24.80 -0.20
C LYS A 290 -23.53 23.60 -0.60
N ARG A 291 -23.30 23.40 -1.89
CA ARG A 291 -22.49 22.31 -2.46
C ARG A 291 -21.04 22.72 -2.71
N THR A 292 -20.76 24.02 -2.76
CA THR A 292 -19.39 24.53 -2.78
C THR A 292 -18.71 24.20 -1.45
N LEU A 293 -17.49 23.66 -1.53
CA LEU A 293 -16.69 23.30 -0.38
C LEU A 293 -15.66 24.40 -0.10
N LYS A 294 -15.45 24.73 1.17
CA LYS A 294 -14.36 25.62 1.58
C LYS A 294 -13.01 24.97 1.33
N GLY A 295 -12.01 25.75 0.91
CA GLY A 295 -10.65 25.28 0.65
C GLY A 295 -10.02 24.54 1.84
N GLU A 296 -10.21 25.04 3.06
CA GLU A 296 -9.71 24.37 4.28
C GLU A 296 -10.24 22.94 4.45
N LEU A 297 -11.51 22.70 4.09
CA LEU A 297 -12.13 21.39 4.14
C LEU A 297 -11.67 20.53 2.97
N TYR A 298 -11.54 21.11 1.78
CA TYR A 298 -10.97 20.41 0.62
C TYR A 298 -9.57 19.88 0.92
N GLN A 299 -8.68 20.73 1.44
CA GLN A 299 -7.32 20.37 1.83
C GLN A 299 -7.34 19.23 2.85
N LYS A 300 -8.13 19.39 3.93
CA LYS A 300 -8.27 18.36 4.98
C LYS A 300 -8.69 17.01 4.41
N TYR A 301 -9.71 17.00 3.55
CA TYR A 301 -10.27 15.76 3.00
C TYR A 301 -9.37 15.09 1.98
N LEU A 302 -8.66 15.86 1.15
CA LEU A 302 -7.68 15.29 0.23
C LEU A 302 -6.44 14.78 0.98
N GLU A 303 -5.96 15.48 2.01
CA GLU A 303 -4.91 14.96 2.89
C GLU A 303 -5.35 13.65 3.57
N GLN A 304 -6.58 13.59 4.06
CA GLN A 304 -7.15 12.39 4.65
C GLN A 304 -7.22 11.24 3.63
N LEU A 305 -7.73 11.47 2.42
CA LEU A 305 -7.77 10.46 1.34
C LEU A 305 -6.38 9.88 1.05
N ILE A 306 -5.37 10.75 0.93
CA ILE A 306 -3.99 10.34 0.66
C ILE A 306 -3.44 9.47 1.79
N ARG A 307 -3.59 9.90 3.04
CA ARG A 307 -3.09 9.17 4.22
C ARG A 307 -3.84 7.86 4.43
N ASP A 308 -5.15 7.89 4.26
CA ASP A 308 -6.02 6.74 4.49
C ASP A 308 -5.82 5.68 3.41
N SER A 309 -5.63 6.08 2.14
CA SER A 309 -5.30 5.12 1.07
C SER A 309 -3.94 4.45 1.28
N ARG A 310 -2.90 5.19 1.71
CA ARG A 310 -1.59 4.62 2.08
C ARG A 310 -1.71 3.62 3.24
N ARG A 311 -2.50 3.99 4.26
CA ARG A 311 -2.76 3.12 5.41
C ARG A 311 -3.49 1.84 5.00
N GLU A 312 -4.54 1.97 4.19
CA GLU A 312 -5.40 0.84 3.79
C GLU A 312 -4.67 -0.16 2.89
N VAL A 313 -3.79 0.31 2.00
CA VAL A 313 -2.95 -0.62 1.21
C VAL A 313 -1.77 -1.16 2.04
N GLY A 314 -1.27 -0.40 3.01
CA GLY A 314 -0.18 -0.81 3.90
C GLY A 314 1.22 -0.42 3.44
N TRP A 315 1.35 0.52 2.50
CA TRP A 315 2.63 1.11 2.07
C TRP A 315 2.47 2.54 1.58
N ASP A 316 3.57 3.29 1.61
CA ASP A 316 3.61 4.67 1.11
C ASP A 316 3.82 4.70 -0.41
N PHE A 317 3.15 5.65 -1.07
CA PHE A 317 3.32 5.92 -2.51
C PHE A 317 3.10 7.40 -2.84
N PRO A 318 3.79 7.94 -3.87
CA PRO A 318 3.66 9.34 -4.27
C PRO A 318 2.27 9.66 -4.83
N TRP A 319 1.82 10.88 -4.56
CA TRP A 319 0.66 11.50 -5.19
C TRP A 319 1.10 12.77 -5.87
N PHE A 320 0.58 13.05 -7.06
CA PHE A 320 0.63 14.37 -7.69
C PHE A 320 -0.76 14.99 -7.65
N VAL A 321 -0.86 16.25 -7.23
CA VAL A 321 -2.13 16.97 -7.13
C VAL A 321 -2.14 18.12 -8.12
N ALA A 322 -2.99 18.03 -9.14
CA ALA A 322 -3.23 19.12 -10.10
C ALA A 322 -4.02 20.28 -9.46
N GLN A 323 -3.88 21.49 -10.02
CA GLN A 323 -4.84 22.56 -9.76
C GLN A 323 -6.01 22.45 -10.73
N VAL A 324 -7.20 22.31 -10.17
CA VAL A 324 -8.40 21.98 -10.92
C VAL A 324 -9.61 22.61 -10.25
N SER A 325 -10.21 23.63 -10.88
CA SER A 325 -11.42 24.31 -10.39
C SER A 325 -12.20 25.10 -11.46
N TYR A 326 -11.77 25.09 -12.72
CA TYR A 326 -12.45 25.76 -13.84
C TYR A 326 -13.87 25.21 -14.10
N HIS A 327 -14.83 26.08 -14.44
CA HIS A 327 -16.14 25.65 -14.98
C HIS A 327 -16.41 26.16 -16.38
N THR A 328 -16.24 27.46 -16.60
CA THR A 328 -16.71 28.16 -17.81
C THR A 328 -15.81 29.36 -18.12
N PRO A 329 -15.94 30.01 -19.29
CA PRO A 329 -15.15 31.20 -19.61
C PRO A 329 -15.33 32.36 -18.62
N THR A 330 -16.48 32.43 -17.96
CA THR A 330 -16.85 33.43 -16.95
C THR A 330 -16.57 32.96 -15.52
N ASP A 331 -16.23 31.69 -15.31
CA ASP A 331 -15.84 31.09 -14.04
C ASP A 331 -14.58 30.23 -14.27
N GLN A 332 -13.44 30.91 -14.32
CA GLN A 332 -12.16 30.32 -14.75
C GLN A 332 -11.45 29.55 -13.63
N GLY A 333 -11.96 29.58 -12.40
CA GLY A 333 -11.40 28.87 -11.27
C GLY A 333 -11.76 29.50 -9.92
N SER A 334 -11.50 28.76 -8.86
CA SER A 334 -11.67 29.16 -7.46
C SER A 334 -10.31 29.29 -6.79
N GLU A 335 -9.92 30.51 -6.43
CA GLU A 335 -8.65 30.74 -5.73
C GLU A 335 -8.57 29.98 -4.39
N ASP A 336 -9.70 29.83 -3.70
CA ASP A 336 -9.79 29.07 -2.43
C ASP A 336 -9.43 27.58 -2.63
N ILE A 337 -10.06 26.91 -3.60
CA ILE A 337 -9.76 25.49 -3.92
C ILE A 337 -8.35 25.34 -4.48
N ARG A 338 -7.90 26.27 -5.33
CA ARG A 338 -6.55 26.25 -5.91
C ARG A 338 -5.47 26.38 -4.84
N ASN A 339 -5.67 27.26 -3.86
CA ASN A 339 -4.77 27.44 -2.72
C ASN A 339 -4.77 26.19 -1.83
N ALA A 340 -5.93 25.56 -1.62
CA ALA A 340 -6.05 24.30 -0.88
C ALA A 340 -5.29 23.14 -1.56
N GLN A 341 -5.40 23.01 -2.89
CA GLN A 341 -4.64 22.04 -3.67
C GLN A 341 -3.13 22.28 -3.58
N LYS A 342 -2.70 23.55 -3.72
CA LYS A 342 -1.30 23.96 -3.60
C LYS A 342 -0.72 23.74 -2.20
N ALA A 343 -1.52 23.92 -1.15
CA ALA A 343 -1.08 23.71 0.23
C ALA A 343 -0.68 22.24 0.52
N LEU A 344 -1.10 21.29 -0.32
CA LEU A 344 -0.71 19.88 -0.22
C LEU A 344 0.64 19.57 -0.88
N TRP A 345 1.20 20.50 -1.66
CA TRP A 345 2.49 20.32 -2.36
C TRP A 345 3.66 20.40 -1.38
N ASN A 346 3.85 19.32 -0.66
CA ASN A 346 4.93 19.09 0.27
C ASN A 346 5.35 17.62 0.15
N ASN A 347 6.65 17.35 0.23
CA ASN A 347 7.26 16.04 -0.05
C ASN A 347 6.72 14.87 0.82
N THR A 348 5.98 15.13 1.90
CA THR A 348 5.35 14.09 2.73
C THR A 348 3.88 13.84 2.41
N ILE A 349 3.21 14.75 1.68
CA ILE A 349 1.78 14.66 1.36
C ILE A 349 1.60 14.39 -0.14
N ALA A 350 1.87 15.38 -0.98
CA ALA A 350 1.76 15.29 -2.42
C ALA A 350 2.79 16.16 -3.15
N LEU A 351 3.01 15.83 -4.41
CA LEU A 351 3.85 16.54 -5.36
C LEU A 351 2.99 17.48 -6.21
N GLU A 352 3.64 18.48 -6.80
CA GLU A 352 2.99 19.46 -7.67
C GLU A 352 2.53 18.81 -8.98
N GLY A 353 1.21 18.83 -9.25
CA GLY A 353 0.62 18.50 -10.54
C GLY A 353 0.41 19.74 -11.44
N PRO A 354 -0.10 19.55 -12.67
CA PRO A 354 -0.33 20.64 -13.61
C PRO A 354 -1.48 21.55 -13.17
N ASP A 355 -1.45 22.80 -13.64
CA ASP A 355 -2.57 23.74 -13.52
C ASP A 355 -3.46 23.65 -14.76
N SER A 356 -4.61 23.01 -14.60
CA SER A 356 -5.61 22.86 -15.67
C SER A 356 -6.49 24.09 -15.85
N ASP A 357 -6.57 24.97 -14.87
CA ASP A 357 -7.43 26.17 -14.95
C ASP A 357 -6.87 27.19 -15.95
N LYS A 358 -5.58 27.10 -16.25
CA LYS A 358 -4.92 27.84 -17.33
C LYS A 358 -5.34 27.38 -18.74
N LEU A 359 -6.04 26.26 -18.86
CA LEU A 359 -6.61 25.79 -20.12
C LEU A 359 -8.01 26.39 -20.28
N GLY A 360 -8.05 27.59 -20.86
CA GLY A 360 -9.27 28.34 -21.12
C GLY A 360 -10.11 27.78 -22.29
N SER A 361 -11.04 28.60 -22.80
CA SER A 361 -12.11 28.19 -23.72
C SER A 361 -11.64 27.39 -24.94
N GLU A 362 -10.51 27.73 -25.55
CA GLU A 362 -10.01 27.02 -26.74
C GLU A 362 -9.65 25.53 -26.49
N TYR A 363 -9.51 25.14 -25.22
CA TYR A 363 -9.18 23.78 -24.78
C TYR A 363 -10.38 23.02 -24.22
N ARG A 364 -11.58 23.63 -24.22
CA ARG A 364 -12.78 23.07 -23.59
C ARG A 364 -13.82 22.62 -24.61
N ASP A 365 -14.64 21.66 -24.21
CA ASP A 365 -15.75 21.12 -24.98
C ASP A 365 -16.89 22.15 -25.15
N GLY A 366 -17.89 21.80 -25.96
CA GLY A 366 -19.08 22.64 -26.16
C GLY A 366 -18.73 24.00 -26.77
N ASN A 367 -17.80 24.03 -27.72
CA ASN A 367 -17.26 25.25 -28.33
C ASN A 367 -16.68 26.23 -27.28
N GLY A 368 -15.95 25.69 -26.32
CA GLY A 368 -15.25 26.43 -25.27
C GLY A 368 -16.12 26.91 -24.11
N LYS A 369 -17.38 26.47 -24.04
CA LYS A 369 -18.32 26.83 -22.97
C LYS A 369 -18.41 25.78 -21.87
N GLY A 370 -17.96 24.55 -22.15
CA GLY A 370 -18.04 23.46 -21.19
C GLY A 370 -16.82 23.38 -20.27
N VAL A 371 -16.90 22.42 -19.34
CA VAL A 371 -15.88 22.16 -18.32
C VAL A 371 -14.89 21.08 -18.75
N HIS A 372 -15.28 20.19 -19.66
CA HIS A 372 -14.41 19.08 -20.07
C HIS A 372 -13.43 19.53 -21.14
N PHE A 373 -12.34 18.80 -21.29
CA PHE A 373 -11.42 19.07 -22.38
C PHE A 373 -11.99 18.67 -23.73
N ASN A 374 -11.76 19.51 -24.74
CA ASN A 374 -11.80 19.07 -26.13
C ASN A 374 -10.51 18.32 -26.49
N GLY A 375 -10.40 17.84 -27.72
CA GLY A 375 -9.20 17.14 -28.19
C GLY A 375 -7.89 17.93 -28.00
N LYS A 376 -7.90 19.25 -28.27
CA LYS A 376 -6.74 20.12 -28.05
C LYS A 376 -6.38 20.18 -26.57
N GLY A 377 -7.38 20.34 -25.70
CA GLY A 377 -7.22 20.34 -24.25
C GLY A 377 -6.68 19.04 -23.69
N GLN A 378 -7.13 17.89 -24.20
CA GLN A 378 -6.63 16.57 -23.78
C GLN A 378 -5.13 16.43 -24.05
N ARG A 379 -4.67 16.83 -25.24
CA ARG A 379 -3.26 16.77 -25.64
C ARG A 379 -2.40 17.76 -24.86
N GLU A 380 -2.87 19.01 -24.70
CA GLU A 380 -2.16 20.03 -23.93
C GLU A 380 -2.06 19.67 -22.44
N HIS A 381 -3.15 19.16 -21.84
CA HIS A 381 -3.12 18.74 -20.44
C HIS A 381 -2.19 17.55 -20.22
N ALA A 382 -2.11 16.62 -21.17
CA ALA A 382 -1.14 15.52 -21.14
C ALA A 382 0.30 16.03 -21.15
N ILE A 383 0.63 17.02 -22.00
CA ILE A 383 1.96 17.66 -22.01
C ILE A 383 2.29 18.23 -20.64
N ARG A 384 1.37 18.97 -20.02
CA ARG A 384 1.57 19.56 -18.69
C ARG A 384 1.74 18.53 -17.58
N TRP A 385 1.08 17.37 -17.70
CA TRP A 385 1.35 16.24 -16.80
C TRP A 385 2.78 15.73 -16.96
N VAL A 386 3.25 15.57 -18.20
CA VAL A 386 4.64 15.15 -18.48
C VAL A 386 5.64 16.16 -17.91
N GLU A 387 5.41 17.47 -18.06
CA GLU A 387 6.27 18.52 -17.50
C GLU A 387 6.45 18.42 -15.98
N LYS A 388 5.46 17.87 -15.26
CA LYS A 388 5.54 17.66 -13.81
C LYS A 388 6.13 16.29 -13.45
N VAL A 389 5.70 15.24 -14.15
CA VAL A 389 6.04 13.87 -13.81
C VAL A 389 7.44 13.49 -14.28
N ALA A 390 7.83 13.87 -15.51
CA ALA A 390 9.06 13.39 -16.12
C ALA A 390 10.33 13.88 -15.40
N PRO A 391 10.51 15.17 -15.05
CA PRO A 391 11.71 15.62 -14.32
C PRO A 391 11.82 14.97 -12.93
N TRP A 392 10.68 14.79 -12.25
CA TRP A 392 10.64 14.07 -10.97
C TRP A 392 11.04 12.60 -11.16
N LEU A 393 10.52 11.95 -12.20
CA LEU A 393 10.83 10.55 -12.51
C LEU A 393 12.31 10.36 -12.86
N GLU A 394 12.89 11.24 -13.67
CA GLU A 394 14.33 11.25 -13.95
C GLU A 394 15.15 11.30 -12.66
N LYS A 395 14.78 12.16 -11.70
CA LYS A 395 15.43 12.21 -10.39
C LYS A 395 15.28 10.92 -9.60
N GLN A 396 14.10 10.29 -9.62
CA GLN A 396 13.87 9.00 -8.96
C GLN A 396 14.71 7.88 -9.56
N LEU A 397 15.02 7.95 -10.86
CA LEU A 397 15.78 6.91 -11.56
C LEU A 397 17.29 7.15 -11.53
N ALA A 398 17.71 8.42 -11.48
CA ALA A 398 19.12 8.82 -11.39
C ALA A 398 19.71 8.59 -10.00
N THR A 399 18.85 8.62 -8.98
CA THR A 399 19.27 8.34 -7.61
C THR A 399 19.01 6.86 -7.33
N PRO A 400 20.02 6.04 -6.97
CA PRO A 400 19.74 4.77 -6.29
C PRO A 400 18.77 5.08 -5.14
N PRO A 401 17.73 4.28 -4.87
CA PRO A 401 16.78 4.58 -3.79
C PRO A 401 17.58 4.90 -2.53
N GLN A 402 17.61 6.19 -2.17
CA GLN A 402 18.41 6.65 -1.06
C GLN A 402 17.73 6.10 0.18
N PRO A 403 18.43 5.30 0.97
CA PRO A 403 17.81 4.62 2.07
C PRO A 403 17.63 5.65 3.19
N SER A 404 16.52 6.39 3.19
CA SER A 404 16.23 7.37 4.23
C SER A 404 15.44 6.69 5.33
N THR A 405 16.12 6.34 6.43
CA THR A 405 15.40 5.94 7.63
C THR A 405 14.74 7.18 8.20
N ILE A 406 13.42 7.13 8.39
CA ILE A 406 12.65 8.31 8.83
C ILE A 406 12.02 7.98 10.17
N GLY A 407 12.35 8.77 11.19
CA GLY A 407 11.63 8.70 12.45
C GLY A 407 10.27 9.39 12.37
N PRO A 408 9.52 9.49 13.49
CA PRO A 408 8.18 10.06 13.44
C PRO A 408 8.24 11.57 13.18
N ALA A 409 7.32 12.09 12.36
CA ALA A 409 7.29 13.52 12.01
C ALA A 409 7.03 14.42 13.23
N LYS A 410 6.28 13.91 14.22
CA LYS A 410 5.97 14.52 15.52
C LYS A 410 6.02 13.44 16.61
N GLY A 411 6.07 13.85 17.87
CA GLY A 411 6.14 12.93 19.00
C GLY A 411 7.53 12.33 19.18
N THR A 412 7.63 11.27 19.97
CA THR A 412 8.92 10.64 20.34
C THR A 412 8.80 9.12 20.37
N LEU A 413 9.82 8.42 19.88
CA LEU A 413 10.01 6.99 20.14
C LEU A 413 11.07 6.78 21.22
N LEU A 414 10.83 5.85 22.13
CA LEU A 414 11.82 5.36 23.09
C LEU A 414 11.95 3.84 22.95
N ILE A 415 13.00 3.39 22.28
CA ILE A 415 13.17 2.00 21.87
C ILE A 415 14.26 1.38 22.73
N VAL A 416 13.94 0.32 23.48
CA VAL A 416 14.81 -0.27 24.51
C VAL A 416 15.21 -1.69 24.14
N GLY A 417 16.50 -2.00 24.22
CA GLY A 417 17.04 -3.29 23.79
C GLY A 417 16.64 -4.49 24.66
N GLY A 418 15.94 -4.27 25.77
CA GLY A 418 15.62 -5.31 26.75
C GLY A 418 16.30 -5.07 28.09
N GLY A 419 16.22 -6.05 28.98
CA GLY A 419 16.67 -5.89 30.36
C GLY A 419 15.61 -5.17 31.20
N GLY A 420 16.01 -4.18 31.98
CA GLY A 420 15.13 -3.44 32.90
C GLY A 420 15.73 -3.22 34.28
N LYS A 421 17.06 -3.23 34.40
CA LYS A 421 17.76 -2.96 35.66
C LYS A 421 18.06 -1.48 35.85
N ASP A 422 18.17 -0.71 34.77
CA ASP A 422 18.36 0.75 34.83
C ASP A 422 17.01 1.48 34.99
N PRO A 423 16.71 2.09 36.15
CA PRO A 423 15.49 2.85 36.35
C PRO A 423 15.46 4.16 35.54
N GLY A 424 16.61 4.63 35.05
CA GLY A 424 16.76 5.89 34.30
C GLY A 424 15.94 5.91 33.00
N ILE A 425 15.86 4.77 32.30
CA ILE A 425 15.08 4.65 31.05
C ILE A 425 13.58 4.82 31.33
N MET A 426 13.05 4.14 32.34
CA MET A 426 11.62 4.28 32.71
C MET A 426 11.29 5.67 33.24
N LYS A 427 12.20 6.30 33.98
CA LYS A 427 12.07 7.70 34.40
C LYS A 427 12.01 8.62 33.19
N LYS A 428 12.88 8.40 32.19
CA LYS A 428 12.89 9.19 30.95
C LYS A 428 11.60 9.00 30.13
N PHE A 429 11.08 7.78 30.06
CA PHE A 429 9.78 7.51 29.44
C PHE A 429 8.66 8.33 30.08
N LEU A 430 8.58 8.35 31.41
CA LEU A 430 7.59 9.11 32.15
C LEU A 430 7.73 10.62 31.89
N GLU A 431 8.95 11.15 31.96
CA GLU A 431 9.26 12.56 31.66
C GLU A 431 8.77 12.94 30.25
N LEU A 432 9.15 12.16 29.24
CA LEU A 432 8.73 12.41 27.85
C LEU A 432 7.21 12.32 27.69
N SER A 433 6.56 11.44 28.46
CA SER A 433 5.10 11.25 28.43
C SER A 433 4.32 12.34 29.18
N GLY A 434 4.98 13.37 29.71
CA GLY A 434 4.34 14.49 30.41
C GLY A 434 4.47 14.46 31.93
N GLY A 435 5.33 13.60 32.49
CA GLY A 435 5.66 13.58 33.92
C GLY A 435 4.46 13.28 34.80
N ASP A 436 4.17 14.17 35.75
CA ASP A 436 3.07 14.05 36.69
C ASP A 436 1.67 14.13 36.04
N LYS A 437 1.57 14.65 34.81
CA LYS A 437 0.35 14.72 34.02
C LYS A 437 0.19 13.55 33.04
N ALA A 438 1.12 12.60 33.05
CA ALA A 438 1.15 11.53 32.06
C ALA A 438 -0.06 10.59 32.18
N VAL A 439 -0.70 10.33 31.04
CA VAL A 439 -1.72 9.28 30.87
C VAL A 439 -1.10 8.19 30.01
N ILE A 440 -0.77 7.06 30.63
CA ILE A 440 0.04 6.01 30.01
C ILE A 440 -0.80 4.74 29.80
N ALA A 441 -0.81 4.24 28.56
CA ALA A 441 -1.32 2.92 28.24
C ALA A 441 -0.17 1.89 28.23
N ILE A 442 -0.33 0.78 28.94
CA ILE A 442 0.59 -0.36 28.92
C ILE A 442 0.01 -1.44 28.02
N VAL A 443 0.80 -1.90 27.04
CA VAL A 443 0.40 -2.89 26.04
C VAL A 443 1.25 -4.15 26.25
N PRO A 444 0.79 -5.12 27.06
CA PRO A 444 1.57 -6.32 27.41
C PRO A 444 1.41 -7.47 26.40
N THR A 445 0.80 -7.24 25.25
CA THR A 445 0.32 -8.29 24.31
C THR A 445 1.37 -9.27 23.82
N ALA A 446 2.66 -8.91 23.85
CA ALA A 446 3.75 -9.82 23.52
C ALA A 446 4.01 -10.90 24.58
N LEU A 447 3.63 -10.68 25.84
CA LEU A 447 3.82 -11.63 26.94
C LEU A 447 2.98 -12.89 26.75
N GLU A 448 3.38 -13.97 27.43
CA GLU A 448 2.60 -15.20 27.55
C GLU A 448 1.36 -14.98 28.43
N GLY A 449 0.30 -15.75 28.18
CA GLY A 449 -1.01 -15.60 28.84
C GLY A 449 -1.95 -14.61 28.15
N ASP A 450 -3.22 -14.59 28.59
CA ASP A 450 -4.29 -13.75 28.02
C ASP A 450 -4.96 -12.83 29.06
N ASN A 451 -4.69 -13.03 30.35
CA ASN A 451 -5.29 -12.26 31.44
C ASN A 451 -4.28 -11.25 32.00
N PHE A 452 -4.37 -10.01 31.50
CA PHE A 452 -3.57 -8.89 31.99
C PHE A 452 -4.49 -7.87 32.68
N ASP A 453 -4.24 -7.63 33.96
CA ASP A 453 -4.93 -6.61 34.74
C ASP A 453 -4.13 -5.29 34.75
N ASN A 454 -4.70 -4.26 35.38
CA ASN A 454 -4.08 -2.95 35.49
C ASN A 454 -2.77 -2.93 36.31
N ASP A 455 -2.37 -4.00 36.97
CA ASP A 455 -1.10 -4.09 37.72
C ASP A 455 -0.01 -4.85 36.95
N SER A 456 -0.29 -5.24 35.70
CA SER A 456 0.72 -5.76 34.77
C SER A 456 1.92 -4.81 34.67
N ARG A 457 3.13 -5.38 34.66
CA ARG A 457 4.36 -4.59 34.56
C ARG A 457 4.41 -3.82 33.23
N PRO A 458 5.00 -2.60 33.20
CA PRO A 458 5.58 -1.84 34.30
C PRO A 458 4.58 -0.89 35.02
N ALA A 459 3.26 -1.11 34.93
CA ALA A 459 2.25 -0.15 35.40
C ALA A 459 2.42 0.29 36.87
N PRO A 460 2.67 -0.61 37.85
CA PRO A 460 2.83 -0.20 39.25
C PRO A 460 4.03 0.74 39.47
N ALA A 461 5.12 0.51 38.75
CA ALA A 461 6.32 1.34 38.87
C ALA A 461 6.08 2.76 38.33
N LEU A 462 5.34 2.89 37.23
CA LEU A 462 4.99 4.19 36.66
C LEU A 462 4.01 4.99 37.53
N ARG A 463 3.03 4.33 38.15
CA ARG A 463 2.16 4.96 39.16
C ARG A 463 2.96 5.44 40.36
N LYS A 464 3.84 4.58 40.89
CA LYS A 464 4.73 4.94 42.00
C LYS A 464 5.67 6.10 41.65
N ALA A 465 6.09 6.20 40.39
CA ALA A 465 6.93 7.29 39.89
C ALA A 465 6.16 8.60 39.63
N GLY A 466 4.83 8.62 39.77
CA GLY A 466 4.03 9.84 39.76
C GLY A 466 3.15 10.06 38.54
N ALA A 467 2.98 9.09 37.63
CA ALA A 467 2.08 9.24 36.48
C ALA A 467 0.62 9.47 36.93
N ALA A 468 -0.07 10.46 36.33
CA ALA A 468 -1.47 10.78 36.65
C ALA A 468 -2.41 9.58 36.46
N LYS A 469 -2.24 8.84 35.36
CA LYS A 469 -3.06 7.65 35.06
C LYS A 469 -2.22 6.63 34.31
N VAL A 470 -2.30 5.38 34.75
CA VAL A 470 -1.72 4.22 34.04
C VAL A 470 -2.77 3.14 33.94
N PHE A 471 -3.02 2.64 32.73
CA PHE A 471 -3.99 1.58 32.46
C PHE A 471 -3.41 0.57 31.47
N VAL A 472 -3.92 -0.66 31.51
CA VAL A 472 -3.57 -1.70 30.56
C VAL A 472 -4.53 -1.70 29.37
N LEU A 473 -3.96 -1.76 28.17
CA LEU A 473 -4.67 -1.87 26.91
C LEU A 473 -4.20 -3.14 26.20
N HIS A 474 -5.02 -4.19 26.25
CA HIS A 474 -4.65 -5.50 25.73
C HIS A 474 -5.81 -6.17 24.98
N THR A 475 -5.50 -6.78 23.85
CA THR A 475 -6.33 -7.76 23.16
C THR A 475 -5.45 -8.56 22.21
N ARG A 476 -5.79 -9.84 21.99
CA ARG A 476 -5.24 -10.66 20.89
C ARG A 476 -6.22 -10.84 19.73
N ASP A 477 -7.44 -10.34 19.88
CA ASP A 477 -8.42 -10.34 18.80
C ASP A 477 -8.24 -9.07 17.95
N LYS A 478 -7.83 -9.27 16.70
CA LYS A 478 -7.65 -8.22 15.72
C LYS A 478 -8.93 -7.40 15.49
N LYS A 479 -10.11 -8.02 15.55
CA LYS A 479 -11.40 -7.32 15.38
C LYS A 479 -11.67 -6.37 16.54
N VAL A 480 -11.31 -6.78 17.76
CA VAL A 480 -11.39 -5.90 18.94
C VAL A 480 -10.38 -4.76 18.81
N ALA A 481 -9.14 -5.05 18.39
CA ALA A 481 -8.16 -4.00 18.13
C ALA A 481 -8.58 -3.03 17.02
N ASP A 482 -9.42 -3.47 16.09
CA ASP A 482 -9.96 -2.65 15.00
C ASP A 482 -11.29 -1.95 15.34
N SER A 483 -11.76 -2.04 16.58
CA SER A 483 -12.98 -1.35 17.02
C SER A 483 -12.71 0.10 17.42
N ASP A 484 -13.73 0.97 17.26
CA ASP A 484 -13.63 2.36 17.69
C ASP A 484 -13.50 2.46 19.21
N GLU A 485 -14.16 1.57 19.93
CA GLU A 485 -14.18 1.51 21.39
C GLU A 485 -12.79 1.22 21.95
N PHE A 486 -12.09 0.22 21.39
CA PHE A 486 -10.76 -0.16 21.85
C PHE A 486 -9.73 0.91 21.48
N ALA A 487 -9.77 1.41 20.25
CA ALA A 487 -8.87 2.48 19.81
C ALA A 487 -9.09 3.81 20.56
N ALA A 488 -10.32 4.11 20.99
CA ALA A 488 -10.65 5.32 21.73
C ALA A 488 -9.91 5.46 23.06
N ALA A 489 -9.51 4.35 23.69
CA ALA A 489 -8.72 4.36 24.92
C ALA A 489 -7.40 5.14 24.75
N LEU A 490 -6.85 5.17 23.54
CA LEU A 490 -5.61 5.88 23.23
C LEU A 490 -5.79 7.39 23.00
N LYS A 491 -7.01 7.91 22.85
CA LYS A 491 -7.24 9.34 22.50
C LYS A 491 -6.66 10.31 23.52
N GLN A 492 -6.75 9.96 24.81
CA GLN A 492 -6.24 10.78 25.91
C GLN A 492 -4.83 10.38 26.36
N ALA A 493 -4.27 9.30 25.83
CA ALA A 493 -2.95 8.84 26.20
C ALA A 493 -1.88 9.83 25.71
N THR A 494 -0.93 10.14 26.58
CA THR A 494 0.28 10.92 26.28
C THR A 494 1.50 10.01 26.10
N GLY A 495 1.43 8.78 26.63
CA GLY A 495 2.44 7.74 26.46
C GLY A 495 1.83 6.36 26.23
N VAL A 496 2.48 5.53 25.42
CA VAL A 496 2.18 4.10 25.25
C VAL A 496 3.45 3.30 25.47
N TRP A 497 3.37 2.20 26.22
CA TRP A 497 4.49 1.30 26.46
C TRP A 497 4.19 -0.11 25.95
N PHE A 498 4.98 -0.59 24.98
CA PHE A 498 4.97 -1.99 24.53
C PHE A 498 5.95 -2.83 25.35
N ASP A 499 5.46 -3.87 26.02
CA ASP A 499 6.31 -4.76 26.81
C ASP A 499 7.04 -5.82 25.95
N GLY A 500 7.95 -6.56 26.58
CA GLY A 500 8.69 -7.67 25.97
C GLY A 500 7.84 -8.93 25.74
N GLY A 501 8.44 -9.95 25.14
CA GLY A 501 7.80 -11.23 24.82
C GLY A 501 8.01 -11.64 23.36
N ARG A 502 6.93 -11.91 22.62
CA ARG A 502 6.96 -12.25 21.18
C ARG A 502 6.28 -11.17 20.33
N GLN A 503 7.07 -10.46 19.53
CA GLN A 503 6.62 -9.32 18.71
C GLN A 503 5.59 -9.69 17.63
N TRP A 504 5.56 -10.94 17.15
CA TRP A 504 4.54 -11.39 16.21
C TRP A 504 3.12 -11.30 16.77
N ARG A 505 2.95 -11.34 18.11
CA ARG A 505 1.64 -11.14 18.75
C ARG A 505 1.11 -9.73 18.58
N TYR A 506 2.00 -8.73 18.65
CA TYR A 506 1.63 -7.35 18.32
C TYR A 506 1.26 -7.22 16.85
N ALA A 507 2.04 -7.86 15.96
CA ALA A 507 1.77 -7.84 14.53
C ALA A 507 0.38 -8.41 14.21
N ASP A 508 0.06 -9.60 14.73
CA ASP A 508 -1.26 -10.24 14.55
C ASP A 508 -2.40 -9.35 15.08
N SER A 509 -2.22 -8.78 16.28
CA SER A 509 -3.26 -8.04 16.98
C SER A 509 -3.50 -6.65 16.42
N TYR A 510 -2.44 -5.91 16.08
CA TYR A 510 -2.53 -4.45 15.88
C TYR A 510 -2.23 -3.96 14.47
N LEU A 511 -1.53 -4.72 13.62
CA LEU A 511 -1.29 -4.26 12.24
C LEU A 511 -2.60 -4.09 11.48
N ASN A 512 -2.71 -3.02 10.71
CA ASN A 512 -3.88 -2.69 9.89
C ASN A 512 -5.17 -2.62 10.74
N THR A 513 -5.08 -1.95 11.90
CA THR A 513 -6.22 -1.72 12.78
C THR A 513 -6.39 -0.25 13.14
N LYS A 514 -7.58 0.14 13.58
CA LYS A 514 -7.83 1.44 14.21
C LYS A 514 -6.93 1.71 15.43
N THR A 515 -6.49 0.68 16.15
CA THR A 515 -5.50 0.83 17.22
C THR A 515 -4.16 1.32 16.67
N GLN A 516 -3.64 0.73 15.59
CA GLN A 516 -2.41 1.23 14.95
C GLN A 516 -2.58 2.67 14.49
N LYS A 517 -3.74 3.02 13.92
CA LYS A 517 -4.05 4.41 13.57
C LYS A 517 -4.00 5.32 14.79
N ALA A 518 -4.64 4.94 15.90
CA ALA A 518 -4.66 5.74 17.12
C ALA A 518 -3.26 5.93 17.76
N LEU A 519 -2.34 4.99 17.53
CA LEU A 519 -0.92 5.10 17.90
C LEU A 519 -0.18 6.11 17.01
N PHE A 520 -0.43 6.13 15.69
CA PHE A 520 0.07 7.22 14.83
C PHE A 520 -0.54 8.57 15.23
N ASP A 521 -1.85 8.64 15.49
CA ASP A 521 -2.52 9.85 15.97
C ASP A 521 -1.91 10.34 17.31
N LEU A 522 -1.32 9.44 18.11
CA LEU A 522 -0.60 9.77 19.35
C LEU A 522 0.72 10.46 19.07
N LEU A 523 1.50 9.94 18.11
CA LEU A 523 2.72 10.60 17.67
C LEU A 523 2.42 11.96 17.01
N ASP A 524 1.38 12.04 16.17
CA ASP A 524 0.99 13.25 15.45
C ASP A 524 0.59 14.41 16.37
N ARG A 525 0.09 14.10 17.58
CA ARG A 525 -0.21 15.11 18.63
C ARG A 525 0.92 15.30 19.64
N GLY A 526 2.11 14.73 19.39
CA GLY A 526 3.31 14.95 20.19
C GLY A 526 3.53 13.95 21.35
N GLY A 527 2.77 12.87 21.42
CA GLY A 527 2.92 11.83 22.45
C GLY A 527 4.14 10.94 22.25
N VAL A 528 4.32 9.99 23.18
CA VAL A 528 5.46 9.07 23.23
C VAL A 528 5.03 7.63 23.03
N ILE A 529 5.76 6.90 22.18
CA ILE A 529 5.68 5.44 22.13
C ILE A 529 7.00 4.86 22.62
N GLY A 530 6.94 4.10 23.71
CA GLY A 530 8.06 3.38 24.28
C GLY A 530 7.90 1.87 24.11
N GLY A 531 8.99 1.13 24.16
CA GLY A 531 8.89 -0.32 24.26
C GLY A 531 10.22 -1.03 24.42
N SER A 532 10.17 -2.22 25.02
CA SER A 532 11.35 -3.02 25.36
C SER A 532 11.31 -4.40 24.72
N SER A 533 12.47 -4.90 24.26
CA SER A 533 12.59 -6.22 23.63
C SER A 533 11.62 -6.37 22.45
N ALA A 534 10.63 -7.27 22.50
CA ALA A 534 9.58 -7.36 21.48
C ALA A 534 8.91 -6.00 21.17
N GLY A 535 8.69 -5.18 22.21
CA GLY A 535 8.16 -3.83 22.09
C GLY A 535 9.11 -2.83 21.43
N ALA A 536 10.40 -3.14 21.33
CA ALA A 536 11.36 -2.37 20.53
C ALA A 536 11.28 -2.73 19.06
N SER A 537 11.37 -4.03 18.72
CA SER A 537 11.35 -4.48 17.32
C SER A 537 10.06 -4.10 16.58
N ILE A 538 8.91 -4.19 17.25
CA ILE A 538 7.61 -3.92 16.62
C ILE A 538 7.44 -2.47 16.16
N GLN A 539 8.18 -1.50 16.72
CA GLN A 539 8.04 -0.09 16.36
C GLN A 539 8.60 0.23 14.96
N SER A 540 9.52 -0.60 14.45
CA SER A 540 10.13 -0.42 13.13
C SER A 540 9.21 -0.88 11.99
N SER A 541 9.42 -0.40 10.76
CA SER A 541 8.63 -0.84 9.60
C SER A 541 8.95 -2.27 9.19
N TYR A 542 10.19 -2.72 9.38
CA TYR A 542 10.60 -4.08 9.10
C TYR A 542 10.84 -4.85 10.41
N MET A 543 9.96 -5.79 10.72
CA MET A 543 10.03 -6.60 11.93
C MET A 543 10.97 -7.79 11.73
N VAL A 544 12.07 -7.82 12.48
CA VAL A 544 12.95 -9.00 12.57
C VAL A 544 12.48 -9.95 13.67
N ARG A 545 12.91 -11.21 13.59
CA ARG A 545 12.66 -12.25 14.60
C ARG A 545 11.18 -12.58 14.83
N GLY A 546 10.35 -12.32 13.82
CA GLY A 546 8.90 -12.54 13.83
C GLY A 546 8.44 -14.00 13.74
N ALA A 547 9.35 -14.97 13.56
CA ALA A 547 9.00 -16.38 13.49
C ALA A 547 8.27 -16.84 14.75
N ARG A 548 7.32 -17.78 14.62
CA ARG A 548 6.58 -18.34 15.75
C ARG A 548 7.39 -19.43 16.45
N GLU A 549 8.16 -20.17 15.66
CA GLU A 549 9.01 -21.31 16.04
C GLU A 549 10.14 -20.91 16.99
N GLY A 550 10.63 -19.67 16.90
CA GLY A 550 11.75 -19.23 17.73
C GLY A 550 12.18 -17.79 17.45
N ASN A 551 13.15 -17.31 18.22
CA ASN A 551 13.68 -15.95 18.12
C ASN A 551 15.01 -15.85 17.35
N THR A 552 15.45 -16.93 16.70
CA THR A 552 16.71 -17.02 15.94
C THR A 552 16.54 -16.69 14.45
N ILE A 553 15.32 -16.84 13.92
CA ILE A 553 15.02 -16.60 12.51
C ILE A 553 14.84 -15.09 12.29
N MET A 554 15.82 -14.43 11.67
CA MET A 554 15.79 -12.98 11.46
C MET A 554 14.66 -12.52 10.54
N MET A 555 14.43 -13.23 9.45
CA MET A 555 13.45 -12.88 8.41
C MET A 555 12.44 -14.03 8.29
N ALA A 556 11.22 -13.82 8.79
CA ALA A 556 10.17 -14.82 8.83
C ALA A 556 9.07 -14.43 7.84
N PRO A 557 8.94 -15.10 6.66
CA PRO A 557 7.97 -14.72 5.64
C PRO A 557 6.56 -14.55 6.21
N GLY A 558 5.91 -13.41 5.92
CA GLY A 558 4.59 -13.06 6.46
C GLY A 558 4.61 -12.37 7.83
N TYR A 559 5.77 -12.33 8.49
CA TYR A 559 6.01 -11.68 9.79
C TYR A 559 7.18 -10.68 9.74
N GLU A 560 7.36 -10.03 8.58
CA GLU A 560 8.42 -9.05 8.33
C GLU A 560 7.93 -7.60 8.47
N THR A 561 6.63 -7.39 8.69
CA THR A 561 6.03 -6.06 8.83
C THR A 561 5.88 -5.69 10.30
N GLY A 562 6.39 -4.52 10.70
CA GLY A 562 6.13 -3.94 12.02
C GLY A 562 5.16 -2.75 11.94
N LEU A 563 4.89 -2.12 13.08
CA LEU A 563 3.89 -1.04 13.18
C LEU A 563 4.30 0.25 12.44
N GLY A 564 5.58 0.38 12.07
CA GLY A 564 6.04 1.40 11.11
C GLY A 564 6.15 2.82 11.67
N PHE A 565 6.35 2.97 12.98
CA PHE A 565 6.62 4.27 13.60
C PHE A 565 8.03 4.79 13.27
N LEU A 566 8.98 3.86 13.08
CA LEU A 566 10.31 4.11 12.53
C LEU A 566 10.41 3.47 11.15
N LYS A 567 10.40 4.27 10.09
CA LYS A 567 10.31 3.81 8.69
C LYS A 567 11.67 3.47 8.11
N ASP A 568 11.69 2.51 7.19
CA ASP A 568 12.88 2.00 6.50
C ASP A 568 13.98 1.58 7.49
N CYS A 569 13.58 0.86 8.54
CA CYS A 569 14.46 0.39 9.59
C CYS A 569 14.07 -1.02 10.06
N ALA A 570 15.06 -1.76 10.55
CA ALA A 570 14.91 -3.00 11.30
C ALA A 570 15.59 -2.85 12.67
N VAL A 571 14.83 -3.05 13.76
CA VAL A 571 15.36 -2.99 15.13
C VAL A 571 15.54 -4.38 15.72
N ASP A 572 16.76 -4.71 16.14
CA ASP A 572 17.07 -5.90 16.92
C ASP A 572 17.47 -5.57 18.37
N GLN A 573 17.29 -6.53 19.26
CA GLN A 573 17.29 -6.36 20.70
C GLN A 573 18.06 -7.48 21.41
N HIS A 574 18.52 -7.18 22.63
CA HIS A 574 19.46 -7.95 23.43
C HIS A 574 20.77 -8.25 22.69
N LEU A 575 21.29 -7.24 21.99
CA LEU A 575 22.35 -7.40 21.00
C LEU A 575 23.61 -8.10 21.54
N ILE A 576 24.39 -7.41 22.37
CA ILE A 576 25.68 -7.91 22.89
C ILE A 576 25.40 -9.01 23.91
N LYS A 577 24.39 -8.83 24.76
CA LYS A 577 24.00 -9.82 25.78
C LYS A 577 23.81 -11.22 25.20
N ARG A 578 23.25 -11.32 24.00
CA ARG A 578 22.97 -12.60 23.33
C ARG A 578 23.93 -12.91 22.17
N LYS A 579 25.00 -12.14 21.99
CA LYS A 579 26.01 -12.32 20.93
C LYS A 579 25.40 -12.29 19.52
N ARG A 580 24.55 -11.28 19.25
CA ARG A 580 23.74 -11.13 18.03
C ARG A 580 24.24 -10.03 17.10
N GLU A 581 25.44 -9.51 17.34
CA GLU A 581 25.97 -8.36 16.61
C GLU A 581 26.02 -8.57 15.09
N ASP A 582 26.17 -9.80 14.61
CA ASP A 582 26.26 -10.06 13.17
C ASP A 582 24.90 -10.40 12.52
N ASP A 583 23.84 -10.65 13.29
CA ASP A 583 22.57 -11.19 12.79
C ASP A 583 21.82 -10.22 11.85
N LEU A 584 21.90 -8.91 12.12
CA LEU A 584 21.25 -7.88 11.29
C LEU A 584 21.92 -7.69 9.93
N ILE A 585 23.17 -8.14 9.74
CA ILE A 585 23.93 -7.96 8.49
C ILE A 585 23.18 -8.60 7.32
N ALA A 586 22.70 -9.84 7.49
CA ALA A 586 21.95 -10.56 6.45
C ALA A 586 20.64 -9.85 6.05
N VAL A 587 20.00 -9.15 7.00
CA VAL A 587 18.77 -8.40 6.76
C VAL A 587 19.05 -7.18 5.89
N VAL A 588 20.01 -6.33 6.30
CA VAL A 588 20.31 -5.09 5.55
C VAL A 588 20.99 -5.34 4.22
N GLN A 589 21.73 -6.45 4.07
CA GLN A 589 22.28 -6.86 2.76
C GLN A 589 21.18 -7.27 1.78
N LYS A 590 20.17 -8.02 2.26
CA LYS A 590 19.03 -8.43 1.44
C LYS A 590 18.08 -7.25 1.15
N HIS A 591 17.91 -6.36 2.12
CA HIS A 591 17.03 -5.21 2.07
C HIS A 591 17.84 -3.92 2.25
N ARG A 592 18.63 -3.56 1.23
CA ARG A 592 19.57 -2.41 1.30
C ARG A 592 18.91 -1.03 1.53
N HIS A 593 17.59 -0.94 1.45
CA HIS A 593 16.88 0.28 1.83
C HIS A 593 16.76 0.46 3.36
N LEU A 594 16.91 -0.61 4.15
CA LEU A 594 16.78 -0.58 5.59
C LEU A 594 18.06 -0.10 6.28
N LEU A 595 17.92 0.65 7.36
CA LEU A 595 18.96 0.79 8.38
C LEU A 595 18.72 -0.26 9.47
N GLY A 596 19.73 -1.02 9.83
CA GLY A 596 19.66 -1.88 11.00
C GLY A 596 20.06 -1.10 12.26
N ILE A 597 19.33 -1.28 13.35
CA ILE A 597 19.65 -0.72 14.66
C ILE A 597 19.60 -1.87 15.68
N GLY A 598 20.76 -2.27 16.18
CA GLY A 598 20.87 -3.29 17.23
C GLY A 598 21.04 -2.62 18.59
N ILE A 599 20.15 -2.88 19.54
CA ILE A 599 20.16 -2.23 20.86
C ILE A 599 20.44 -3.30 21.92
N ASP A 600 21.45 -3.08 22.76
CA ASP A 600 21.77 -3.99 23.85
C ASP A 600 20.85 -3.81 25.08
N GLU A 601 20.89 -4.75 26.01
CA GLU A 601 20.13 -4.63 27.27
C GLU A 601 20.49 -3.37 28.06
N ASP A 602 19.53 -2.86 28.84
CA ASP A 602 19.67 -1.67 29.68
C ASP A 602 20.19 -0.44 28.91
N THR A 603 19.83 -0.37 27.62
CA THR A 603 20.18 0.69 26.67
C THR A 603 18.96 1.02 25.82
N ALA A 604 18.81 2.28 25.46
CA ALA A 604 17.70 2.77 24.66
C ALA A 604 18.14 3.82 23.64
N VAL A 605 17.31 4.01 22.62
CA VAL A 605 17.40 5.15 21.73
C VAL A 605 16.15 6.03 21.87
N ILE A 606 16.36 7.34 21.95
CA ILE A 606 15.31 8.36 21.92
C ILE A 606 15.30 8.94 20.50
N ILE A 607 14.16 8.85 19.81
CA ILE A 607 14.03 9.33 18.43
C ILE A 607 13.00 10.45 18.38
N LYS A 608 13.41 11.64 17.92
CA LYS A 608 12.55 12.81 17.66
C LYS A 608 12.82 13.33 16.25
N GLY A 609 11.82 13.28 15.37
CA GLY A 609 12.10 13.50 13.95
C GLY A 609 13.10 12.47 13.46
N ASN A 610 14.19 12.91 12.84
CA ASN A 610 15.29 12.04 12.40
C ASN A 610 16.46 11.98 13.38
N ASN A 611 16.41 12.69 14.51
CA ASN A 611 17.49 12.67 15.48
C ASN A 611 17.32 11.48 16.42
N LEU A 612 18.30 10.57 16.42
CA LEU A 612 18.45 9.45 17.34
C LEU A 612 19.50 9.81 18.39
N GLU A 613 19.17 9.67 19.67
CA GLU A 613 20.09 9.85 20.80
C GLU A 613 20.14 8.58 21.65
N VAL A 614 21.35 8.11 21.99
CA VAL A 614 21.53 6.90 22.81
C VAL A 614 21.52 7.24 24.30
N MET A 615 20.89 6.39 25.10
CA MET A 615 20.95 6.46 26.57
C MET A 615 21.08 5.05 27.19
N GLY A 616 21.46 5.00 28.46
CA GLY A 616 21.60 3.75 29.22
C GLY A 616 23.05 3.32 29.38
N SER A 617 23.26 2.03 29.65
CA SER A 617 24.51 1.52 30.21
C SER A 617 25.39 0.73 29.23
N SER A 618 24.88 0.37 28.06
CA SER A 618 25.61 -0.36 27.02
C SER A 618 25.56 0.40 25.69
N LYS A 619 25.57 -0.31 24.56
CA LYS A 619 25.79 0.25 23.22
C LYS A 619 24.64 -0.01 22.26
N VAL A 620 24.58 0.82 21.22
CA VAL A 620 23.71 0.66 20.06
C VAL A 620 24.58 0.46 18.83
N ALA A 621 24.36 -0.62 18.08
CA ALA A 621 25.04 -0.87 16.81
C ALA A 621 24.21 -0.34 15.63
N ILE A 622 24.86 0.37 14.71
CA ILE A 622 24.26 0.88 13.48
C ILE A 622 24.77 0.08 12.28
N TYR A 623 23.84 -0.43 11.48
CA TYR A 623 24.08 -1.26 10.30
C TYR A 623 23.60 -0.51 9.07
N ASP A 624 24.49 0.25 8.45
CA ASP A 624 24.20 0.93 7.20
C ASP A 624 24.73 0.08 6.02
N PRO A 625 23.85 -0.43 5.13
CA PRO A 625 24.25 -1.18 3.95
C PRO A 625 25.16 -0.43 2.98
N ASP A 626 25.19 0.91 3.04
CA ASP A 626 26.05 1.74 2.19
C ASP A 626 27.37 2.14 2.84
N ARG A 627 27.57 1.80 4.12
CA ARG A 627 28.86 1.99 4.80
C ARG A 627 29.93 1.12 4.17
N LYS A 628 31.10 1.70 3.92
CA LYS A 628 32.31 1.02 3.43
C LYS A 628 33.32 0.92 4.58
N PRO A 629 33.29 -0.14 5.41
CA PRO A 629 34.29 -0.33 6.46
C PRO A 629 35.70 -0.40 5.88
N ALA A 630 36.69 0.13 6.60
CA ALA A 630 38.09 -0.10 6.27
C ALA A 630 38.47 -1.58 6.51
N GLU A 631 39.60 -2.02 5.95
CA GLU A 631 40.08 -3.39 6.14
C GLU A 631 40.27 -3.69 7.64
N GLY A 632 39.67 -4.79 8.11
CA GLY A 632 39.67 -5.19 9.53
C GLY A 632 38.55 -4.57 10.39
N GLU A 633 37.77 -3.61 9.89
CA GLU A 633 36.64 -3.05 10.61
C GLU A 633 35.39 -3.94 10.54
N LYS A 634 34.56 -3.89 11.59
CA LYS A 634 33.23 -4.51 11.60
C LYS A 634 32.30 -3.79 10.62
N PHE A 635 31.32 -4.52 10.09
CA PHE A 635 30.30 -3.97 9.19
C PHE A 635 29.48 -2.84 9.85
N TYR A 636 29.16 -3.02 11.12
CA TYR A 636 28.49 -2.04 11.97
C TYR A 636 29.49 -1.21 12.78
N PHE A 637 29.03 -0.07 13.30
CA PHE A 637 29.74 0.69 14.32
C PHE A 637 28.83 0.91 15.53
N PHE A 638 29.43 1.16 16.69
CA PHE A 638 28.70 1.41 17.92
C PHE A 638 28.53 2.89 18.20
N LEU A 639 27.38 3.22 18.77
CA LEU A 639 27.08 4.45 19.48
C LEU A 639 26.99 4.16 20.98
N ASN A 640 27.53 5.06 21.79
CA ASN A 640 27.51 5.04 23.25
C ASN A 640 26.50 6.05 23.78
N ALA A 641 26.16 5.96 25.07
CA ALA A 641 25.26 6.92 25.71
C ALA A 641 25.69 8.39 25.49
N GLY A 642 24.73 9.24 25.15
CA GLY A 642 24.91 10.64 24.80
C GLY A 642 25.24 10.90 23.32
N GLU A 643 25.69 9.88 22.57
CA GLU A 643 25.97 10.04 21.15
C GLU A 643 24.69 10.10 20.33
N LYS A 644 24.75 10.90 19.25
CA LYS A 644 23.61 11.21 18.39
C LYS A 644 23.85 10.76 16.96
N PHE A 645 22.78 10.49 16.24
CA PHE A 645 22.80 10.02 14.86
C PHE A 645 21.59 10.56 14.09
N ASP A 646 21.81 11.08 12.90
CA ASP A 646 20.75 11.50 11.99
C ASP A 646 20.32 10.32 11.12
N LEU A 647 19.09 9.86 11.31
CA LEU A 647 18.52 8.71 10.61
C LEU A 647 18.35 8.94 9.10
N LYS A 648 18.17 10.19 8.69
CA LYS A 648 17.92 10.55 7.30
C LYS A 648 19.22 10.66 6.51
N THR A 649 20.26 11.28 7.09
CA THR A 649 21.58 11.37 6.45
C THR A 649 22.44 10.14 6.71
N ARG A 650 22.08 9.34 7.72
CA ARG A 650 22.84 8.19 8.24
C ARG A 650 24.22 8.56 8.77
N GLU A 651 24.32 9.74 9.37
CA GLU A 651 25.58 10.26 9.90
C GLU A 651 25.52 10.42 11.41
N LYS A 652 26.66 10.16 12.06
CA LYS A 652 26.85 10.48 13.47
C LYS A 652 26.87 12.00 13.63
N LEU A 653 26.08 12.52 14.56
CA LEU A 653 26.02 13.94 14.85
C LEU A 653 27.11 14.34 15.86
N PRO A 654 27.58 15.61 15.81
CA PRO A 654 28.60 16.13 16.72
C PRO A 654 28.22 16.06 18.20
#